data_AF-A0A8S1TFN8-F1
#
_entry.id   AF-A0A8S1TFN8-F1
#
_cell.length_a   1.000
_cell.length_b   1.000
_cell.length_c   1.000
_cell.angle_alpha   90.00
_cell.angle_beta   90.00
_cell.angle_gamma   90.00
#
_symmetry.space_group_name_H-M   'P 1'
#
loop_
_entity.id
_entity.type
_entity.pdbx_description
1 polymer ?
#
loop_
_entity_poly.entity_id
_entity_poly.type
_entity_poly.pdbx_seq_one_letter_code
_entity_poly.pdbx_strand_id
1 'polypeptide(L)'
;MIPYDGCHECKFSCQEQCIDCIYGICFGCIDTGWILNQINICTPQCGDGIVVEEYEQCDDGNDIPFDGCYYCQFECPQGCIQCQSNQCQKCHHLYVLDIKTGNCLKSSNDNDDQQIEFSILQPEQMVNFRCGENHVLINNMCFDKCGNGLRDNQYEECDDGNLYGGDGCSSFCQIESSYECIDQVYSLSLCTYIKAPEINLNILTNNGDSLQVVELTFTSQVLLEEAANFEDIIAFTIKPQTQYQLTIISISNITIQLNNPKYQIQIEFIEPVQHPMLEVVMQKNTIYNSFKLGLKENEKQINLGAPFVLPETTKQQLNSIVQLNDAMMYSMAGVSSLALGTGNSIVFFNLLDLLQSFSYLRFMQSQFPPHLRDFLNTYTKVSLQPILNYLKVDQLLEDLNGKSKSDQVKNNLQPDYEIILIQPYLLNAKSCYFSILASILTYLFYCALISKTLGNFIFQWFEKYQYNNKVVKLTHLFQKCIQKKFYKQKIEYFSLGIFQVYQAILHQLTFSVLLQFPNYTFDSPFTILNSVNAILGLGFILIANIHLLSITTIKIKNQRKWRYFYSESKTQFWACQFKSFQIYKILFFIFIITELINYPEAQSILLSMKSLFFLIYLIKFKPLKSFFELTKLVCKEFIFMIISGTFLFYSFEFSQETFILIGWIHISLFCTIMASNLFVDILQQIRKKYEASLLKKQKDRDELQSKLKLNNVQGFSLNGYDQQIQK
;
A
#
# COMPACT_ATOMS: atom_id res chain seq x y z
N MET A 1 -28.90 7.36 4.21
CA MET A 1 -30.08 7.15 3.34
C MET A 1 -31.24 7.85 4.00
N ILE A 2 -32.01 8.59 3.22
CA ILE A 2 -33.10 9.43 3.74
C ILE A 2 -34.27 8.47 3.98
N PRO A 3 -35.01 8.56 5.11
CA PRO A 3 -36.22 7.76 5.27
C PRO A 3 -37.19 8.04 4.12
N TYR A 4 -37.81 6.99 3.58
CA TYR A 4 -38.83 7.04 2.52
C TYR A 4 -38.36 7.28 1.07
N ASP A 5 -37.08 7.04 0.76
CA ASP A 5 -36.51 7.10 -0.60
C ASP A 5 -36.69 5.80 -1.43
N GLY A 6 -37.57 4.89 -0.98
CA GLY A 6 -37.78 3.56 -1.57
C GLY A 6 -37.01 2.44 -0.87
N CYS A 7 -35.89 2.72 -0.15
CA CYS A 7 -35.13 1.70 0.58
C CYS A 7 -34.39 2.27 1.81
N HIS A 8 -34.89 1.97 3.01
CA HIS A 8 -34.28 2.39 4.27
C HIS A 8 -33.84 1.16 5.09
N GLU A 9 -32.62 1.15 5.63
CA GLU A 9 -32.06 0.02 6.39
C GLU A 9 -32.12 -1.35 5.66
N CYS A 10 -31.89 -1.35 4.34
CA CYS A 10 -31.99 -2.54 3.49
C CYS A 10 -33.38 -3.20 3.48
N LYS A 11 -34.44 -2.44 3.80
CA LYS A 11 -35.84 -2.83 3.64
C LYS A 11 -36.55 -1.82 2.73
N PHE A 12 -37.43 -2.31 1.86
CA PHE A 12 -38.30 -1.44 1.07
C PHE A 12 -39.15 -0.57 1.98
N SER A 13 -39.19 0.74 1.73
CA SER A 13 -39.89 1.72 2.56
C SER A 13 -40.60 2.75 1.68
N CYS A 14 -41.86 3.08 1.99
CA CYS A 14 -42.66 4.12 1.34
C CYS A 14 -43.13 5.14 2.38
N GLN A 15 -43.55 6.33 1.91
CA GLN A 15 -44.16 7.37 2.74
C GLN A 15 -45.37 6.84 3.55
N GLU A 16 -45.58 7.39 4.75
CA GLU A 16 -46.71 7.01 5.62
C GLU A 16 -48.07 7.31 4.97
N GLN A 17 -48.11 8.28 4.06
CA GLN A 17 -49.31 8.70 3.32
C GLN A 17 -49.62 7.81 2.11
N CYS A 18 -48.81 6.78 1.87
CA CYS A 18 -49.01 5.81 0.80
C CYS A 18 -49.89 4.65 1.26
N ILE A 19 -51.01 4.42 0.56
CA ILE A 19 -51.90 3.28 0.81
C ILE A 19 -51.29 1.98 0.28
N ASP A 20 -50.79 2.00 -0.96
CA ASP A 20 -50.34 0.82 -1.69
C ASP A 20 -48.83 0.88 -1.99
N CYS A 21 -48.01 0.38 -1.05
CA CYS A 21 -46.56 0.32 -1.17
C CYS A 21 -46.11 -1.07 -1.69
N ILE A 22 -45.59 -1.13 -2.91
CA ILE A 22 -45.07 -2.38 -3.51
C ILE A 22 -43.60 -2.15 -3.92
N TYR A 23 -42.68 -2.88 -3.29
CA TYR A 23 -41.23 -2.79 -3.52
C TYR A 23 -40.65 -1.35 -3.42
N GLY A 24 -41.18 -0.53 -2.51
CA GLY A 24 -40.71 0.84 -2.31
C GLY A 24 -41.30 1.87 -3.29
N ILE A 25 -42.31 1.48 -4.09
CA ILE A 25 -43.03 2.36 -5.01
C ILE A 25 -44.48 2.51 -4.53
N CYS A 26 -44.97 3.75 -4.47
CA CYS A 26 -46.34 4.06 -4.08
C CYS A 26 -47.30 4.04 -5.27
N PHE A 27 -48.45 3.37 -5.15
CA PHE A 27 -49.47 3.29 -6.20
C PHE A 27 -50.76 4.06 -5.87
N GLY A 28 -50.89 4.62 -4.66
CA GLY A 28 -52.04 5.41 -4.26
C GLY A 28 -51.83 6.10 -2.90
N CYS A 29 -52.40 7.30 -2.75
CA CYS A 29 -52.29 8.14 -1.55
C CYS A 29 -53.59 8.12 -0.73
N ILE A 30 -53.53 8.52 0.54
CA ILE A 30 -54.71 8.65 1.40
C ILE A 30 -55.71 9.64 0.78
N ASP A 31 -57.01 9.27 0.81
CA ASP A 31 -58.10 9.87 0.01
C ASP A 31 -58.39 11.37 0.19
N THR A 32 -57.73 12.08 1.12
CA THR A 32 -58.05 13.49 1.43
C THR A 32 -56.78 14.34 1.46
N GLY A 33 -56.65 15.31 0.54
CA GLY A 33 -55.55 16.28 0.52
C GLY A 33 -54.25 15.82 -0.14
N TRP A 34 -54.17 14.61 -0.70
CA TRP A 34 -52.93 14.06 -1.28
C TRP A 34 -53.11 13.58 -2.71
N ILE A 35 -52.17 13.93 -3.58
CA ILE A 35 -52.10 13.46 -4.97
C ILE A 35 -50.78 12.75 -5.24
N LEU A 36 -50.82 11.72 -6.09
CA LEU A 36 -49.63 10.98 -6.52
C LEU A 36 -48.92 11.75 -7.63
N ASN A 37 -47.69 12.22 -7.37
CA ASN A 37 -46.88 12.92 -8.35
C ASN A 37 -46.27 11.93 -9.38
N GLN A 38 -45.70 12.43 -10.49
CA GLN A 38 -45.11 11.68 -11.61
C GLN A 38 -43.98 10.71 -11.21
N ILE A 39 -43.44 10.84 -9.99
CA ILE A 39 -42.36 10.01 -9.44
C ILE A 39 -42.94 9.01 -8.40
N ASN A 40 -44.26 8.80 -8.35
CA ASN A 40 -44.93 7.88 -7.41
C ASN A 40 -44.69 8.23 -5.94
N ILE A 41 -44.74 9.53 -5.63
CA ILE A 41 -44.62 10.11 -4.29
C ILE A 41 -45.92 10.87 -4.00
N CYS A 42 -46.48 10.69 -2.82
CA CYS A 42 -47.65 11.42 -2.36
C CYS A 42 -47.22 12.82 -1.94
N THR A 43 -47.81 13.83 -2.59
CA THR A 43 -47.63 15.24 -2.28
C THR A 43 -48.99 15.86 -1.92
N PRO A 44 -49.02 16.83 -0.99
CA PRO A 44 -50.26 17.54 -0.69
C PRO A 44 -50.77 18.27 -1.94
N GLN A 45 -52.08 18.34 -2.12
CA GLN A 45 -52.70 18.98 -3.28
C GLN A 45 -53.22 20.37 -2.90
N CYS A 46 -52.56 21.40 -3.42
CA CYS A 46 -53.00 22.75 -3.21
C CYS A 46 -54.28 23.13 -4.00
N GLY A 47 -55.13 23.93 -3.38
CA GLY A 47 -56.36 24.48 -3.95
C GLY A 47 -57.56 23.53 -3.85
N ASP A 48 -57.48 22.50 -3.01
CA ASP A 48 -58.59 21.54 -2.82
C ASP A 48 -59.49 21.87 -1.61
N GLY A 49 -59.13 22.92 -0.85
CA GLY A 49 -59.82 23.41 0.32
C GLY A 49 -59.49 22.64 1.61
N ILE A 50 -58.48 21.78 1.62
CA ILE A 50 -58.11 20.92 2.76
C ILE A 50 -56.67 21.21 3.17
N VAL A 51 -56.48 21.90 4.29
CA VAL A 51 -55.13 22.15 4.83
C VAL A 51 -54.53 20.88 5.45
N VAL A 52 -53.48 20.36 4.84
CA VAL A 52 -52.66 19.27 5.39
C VAL A 52 -51.65 19.82 6.41
N GLU A 53 -51.91 19.59 7.70
CA GLU A 53 -51.03 20.05 8.80
C GLU A 53 -49.56 19.61 8.58
N GLU A 54 -48.62 20.53 8.83
CA GLU A 54 -47.16 20.43 8.59
C GLU A 54 -46.69 20.54 7.13
N TYR A 55 -47.56 20.41 6.14
CA TYR A 55 -47.19 20.45 4.72
C TYR A 55 -47.78 21.64 3.95
N GLU A 56 -48.91 22.16 4.40
CA GLU A 56 -49.56 23.35 3.86
C GLU A 56 -49.77 24.38 4.98
N GLN A 57 -49.54 25.65 4.68
CA GLN A 57 -49.78 26.73 5.63
C GLN A 57 -51.21 27.27 5.52
N CYS A 58 -51.81 27.16 4.34
CA CYS A 58 -53.17 27.55 4.01
C CYS A 58 -53.65 26.78 2.78
N ASP A 59 -54.96 26.75 2.56
CA ASP A 59 -55.61 26.34 1.31
C ASP A 59 -56.98 27.04 1.26
N ASP A 60 -57.23 27.85 0.23
CA ASP A 60 -58.47 28.60 0.05
C ASP A 60 -59.33 28.09 -1.12
N GLY A 61 -59.07 26.85 -1.57
CA GLY A 61 -59.84 26.16 -2.60
C GLY A 61 -59.56 26.66 -4.03
N ASN A 62 -58.49 27.42 -4.24
CA ASN A 62 -58.03 27.86 -5.54
C ASN A 62 -56.49 28.10 -5.57
N ASP A 63 -55.95 28.49 -6.73
CA ASP A 63 -54.52 28.78 -6.93
C ASP A 63 -54.34 30.19 -7.56
N ILE A 64 -55.07 31.19 -7.06
CA ILE A 64 -55.03 32.56 -7.54
C ILE A 64 -54.05 33.36 -6.66
N PRO A 65 -53.07 34.07 -7.23
CA PRO A 65 -52.15 34.85 -6.42
C PRO A 65 -52.81 36.12 -5.84
N PHE A 66 -52.34 36.53 -4.66
CA PHE A 66 -52.67 37.74 -3.88
C PHE A 66 -54.07 37.82 -3.26
N ASP A 67 -54.82 36.71 -3.20
CA ASP A 67 -56.09 36.61 -2.46
C ASP A 67 -55.91 36.09 -1.02
N GLY A 68 -54.72 35.59 -0.70
CA GLY A 68 -54.29 35.26 0.66
C GLY A 68 -53.65 33.89 0.83
N CYS A 69 -53.82 33.00 -0.15
CA CYS A 69 -53.15 31.71 -0.18
C CYS A 69 -52.71 31.35 -1.60
N TYR A 70 -51.41 31.15 -1.82
CA TYR A 70 -50.90 30.77 -3.13
C TYR A 70 -49.78 29.75 -2.99
N TYR A 71 -49.85 28.66 -3.77
CA TYR A 71 -49.03 27.47 -3.57
C TYR A 71 -49.02 26.98 -2.12
N CYS A 72 -50.16 27.10 -1.45
CA CYS A 72 -50.41 26.65 -0.08
C CYS A 72 -49.48 27.27 0.96
N GLN A 73 -49.02 28.48 0.64
CA GLN A 73 -48.30 29.38 1.53
C GLN A 73 -49.09 30.67 1.69
N PHE A 74 -49.04 31.24 2.90
CA PHE A 74 -49.70 32.52 3.14
C PHE A 74 -49.07 33.60 2.25
N GLU A 75 -49.87 34.21 1.39
CA GLU A 75 -49.43 35.32 0.55
C GLU A 75 -50.01 36.64 1.07
N CYS A 76 -49.25 37.73 0.97
CA CYS A 76 -49.73 39.03 1.40
C CYS A 76 -50.80 39.57 0.42
N PRO A 77 -51.89 40.19 0.92
CA PRO A 77 -52.88 40.86 0.07
C PRO A 77 -52.26 41.98 -0.77
N GLN A 78 -52.83 42.23 -1.95
CA GLN A 78 -52.35 43.24 -2.89
C GLN A 78 -52.16 44.61 -2.23
N GLY A 79 -50.98 45.23 -2.45
CA GLY A 79 -50.65 46.55 -1.93
C GLY A 79 -50.13 46.55 -0.48
N CYS A 80 -49.90 45.38 0.11
CA CYS A 80 -49.28 45.23 1.42
C CYS A 80 -47.75 45.12 1.33
N ILE A 81 -47.03 45.90 2.15
CA ILE A 81 -45.56 45.83 2.29
C ILE A 81 -45.16 44.85 3.40
N GLN A 82 -45.99 44.72 4.44
CA GLN A 82 -45.70 43.87 5.60
C GLN A 82 -46.98 43.20 6.07
N CYS A 83 -47.06 41.87 5.99
CA CYS A 83 -48.20 41.09 6.46
C CYS A 83 -47.76 40.00 7.44
N GLN A 84 -48.71 39.52 8.25
CA GLN A 84 -48.53 38.36 9.12
C GLN A 84 -49.82 37.53 9.07
N SER A 85 -49.72 36.26 8.69
CA SER A 85 -50.85 35.31 8.61
C SER A 85 -52.05 35.87 7.82
N ASN A 86 -51.79 36.35 6.60
CA ASN A 86 -52.79 36.94 5.68
C ASN A 86 -53.48 38.24 6.17
N GLN A 87 -52.92 38.93 7.17
CA GLN A 87 -53.38 40.27 7.57
C GLN A 87 -52.29 41.31 7.32
N CYS A 88 -52.62 42.34 6.54
CA CYS A 88 -51.67 43.41 6.27
C CYS A 88 -51.47 44.31 7.49
N GLN A 89 -50.22 44.50 7.88
CA GLN A 89 -49.81 45.42 8.94
C GLN A 89 -49.40 46.79 8.37
N LYS A 90 -48.90 46.83 7.13
CA LYS A 90 -48.45 48.07 6.49
C LYS A 90 -48.72 48.07 4.99
N CYS A 91 -49.52 49.01 4.52
CA CYS A 91 -49.79 49.20 3.10
C CYS A 91 -48.72 50.06 2.40
N HIS A 92 -48.57 49.82 1.10
CA HIS A 92 -47.83 50.67 0.18
C HIS A 92 -48.45 52.07 0.12
N HIS A 93 -47.64 53.09 -0.16
CA HIS A 93 -48.04 54.51 -0.06
C HIS A 93 -49.23 54.93 -0.94
N LEU A 94 -49.61 54.10 -1.91
CA LEU A 94 -50.77 54.29 -2.79
C LEU A 94 -52.07 53.64 -2.27
N TYR A 95 -52.00 52.97 -1.12
CA TYR A 95 -53.10 52.20 -0.52
C TYR A 95 -53.29 52.55 0.96
N VAL A 96 -54.53 52.52 1.42
CA VAL A 96 -54.95 52.76 2.81
C VAL A 96 -55.39 51.43 3.42
N LEU A 97 -54.86 51.12 4.61
CA LEU A 97 -55.20 49.90 5.33
C LEU A 97 -56.64 49.95 5.84
N ASP A 98 -57.47 49.00 5.41
CA ASP A 98 -58.77 48.75 6.02
C ASP A 98 -58.59 47.87 7.27
N ILE A 99 -58.78 48.49 8.43
CA ILE A 99 -58.57 47.89 9.75
C ILE A 99 -59.56 46.74 10.03
N LYS A 100 -60.68 46.66 9.30
CA LYS A 100 -61.67 45.59 9.50
C LYS A 100 -61.38 44.32 8.70
N THR A 101 -60.79 44.46 7.52
CA THR A 101 -60.53 43.35 6.59
C THR A 101 -59.06 42.95 6.56
N GLY A 102 -58.15 43.79 7.04
CA GLY A 102 -56.71 43.55 6.96
C GLY A 102 -56.13 43.77 5.55
N ASN A 103 -56.90 44.37 4.64
CA ASN A 103 -56.54 44.57 3.24
C ASN A 103 -56.21 46.04 2.93
N CYS A 104 -55.40 46.25 1.89
CA CYS A 104 -54.99 47.57 1.44
C CYS A 104 -55.89 48.06 0.29
N LEU A 105 -56.66 49.13 0.52
CA LEU A 105 -57.58 49.70 -0.47
C LEU A 105 -56.94 50.91 -1.16
N LYS A 106 -57.07 51.01 -2.49
CA LYS A 106 -56.48 52.11 -3.26
C LYS A 106 -57.10 53.47 -2.86
N SER A 107 -56.28 54.45 -2.51
CA SER A 107 -56.74 55.81 -2.20
C SER A 107 -57.26 56.48 -3.48
N SER A 108 -58.57 56.66 -3.62
CA SER A 108 -59.15 57.47 -4.69
C SER A 108 -59.23 58.92 -4.20
N ASN A 109 -58.14 59.67 -4.39
CA ASN A 109 -58.13 61.13 -4.26
C ASN A 109 -57.39 61.72 -5.46
N ASP A 110 -58.14 61.97 -6.53
CA ASP A 110 -57.83 63.04 -7.48
C ASP A 110 -59.07 63.94 -7.52
N ASN A 111 -58.98 65.10 -6.84
CA ASN A 111 -59.72 66.32 -7.19
C ASN A 111 -58.68 67.18 -7.96
N ASP A 112 -58.98 67.77 -9.11
CA ASP A 112 -59.85 68.95 -9.17
C ASP A 112 -60.78 69.00 -10.39
N ASP A 113 -62.03 69.42 -10.07
CA ASP A 113 -62.87 70.39 -10.78
C ASP A 113 -63.46 70.07 -12.18
N GLN A 114 -64.72 69.61 -12.22
CA GLN A 114 -65.93 70.47 -12.36
C GLN A 114 -67.21 69.63 -12.52
N GLN A 115 -68.29 70.14 -11.93
CA GLN A 115 -69.65 69.57 -11.89
C GLN A 115 -70.33 69.50 -13.27
N ILE A 116 -71.10 68.43 -13.54
CA ILE A 116 -72.57 68.45 -13.75
C ILE A 116 -73.08 67.04 -14.16
N GLU A 117 -74.15 66.65 -13.46
CA GLU A 117 -75.27 65.71 -13.73
C GLU A 117 -75.08 64.25 -14.19
N PHE A 118 -75.49 63.39 -13.26
CA PHE A 118 -76.27 62.15 -13.39
C PHE A 118 -76.89 61.86 -14.77
N SER A 119 -76.45 60.78 -15.40
CA SER A 119 -77.35 59.85 -16.08
C SER A 119 -76.73 58.46 -16.19
N ILE A 120 -77.47 57.48 -15.68
CA ILE A 120 -77.21 56.05 -15.71
C ILE A 120 -77.11 55.59 -17.17
N LEU A 121 -76.09 54.78 -17.52
CA LEU A 121 -76.10 53.83 -18.64
C LEU A 121 -75.06 52.70 -18.38
N GLN A 122 -75.31 51.57 -19.03
CA GLN A 122 -74.96 50.18 -18.68
C GLN A 122 -73.50 49.74 -18.95
N PRO A 123 -73.07 48.55 -18.45
CA PRO A 123 -71.69 48.11 -18.48
C PRO A 123 -71.36 47.42 -19.80
N GLU A 124 -70.43 47.95 -20.57
CA GLU A 124 -69.76 47.22 -21.67
C GLU A 124 -68.55 48.02 -22.14
N GLN A 125 -67.35 47.63 -21.70
CA GLN A 125 -66.08 47.64 -22.43
C GLN A 125 -64.92 47.38 -21.46
N MET A 126 -64.65 46.11 -21.17
CA MET A 126 -63.32 45.69 -20.73
C MET A 126 -62.39 45.83 -21.93
N VAL A 127 -61.54 46.85 -21.92
CA VAL A 127 -60.33 46.86 -22.75
C VAL A 127 -59.45 45.74 -22.21
N ASN A 128 -59.30 44.66 -22.98
CA ASN A 128 -58.32 43.61 -22.70
C ASN A 128 -56.91 44.24 -22.75
N PHE A 129 -56.43 44.70 -21.60
CA PHE A 129 -55.04 45.08 -21.43
C PHE A 129 -54.21 43.81 -21.66
N ARG A 130 -53.33 43.81 -22.67
CA ARG A 130 -52.43 42.68 -22.96
C ARG A 130 -51.01 43.20 -22.86
N CYS A 131 -50.21 42.55 -22.04
CA CYS A 131 -48.78 42.79 -21.98
C CYS A 131 -48.10 42.26 -23.27
N GLY A 132 -46.96 42.84 -23.62
CA GLY A 132 -46.17 42.40 -24.78
C GLY A 132 -45.62 40.98 -24.61
N GLU A 133 -44.99 40.43 -25.65
CA GLU A 133 -44.28 39.16 -25.54
C GLU A 133 -43.25 39.25 -24.39
N ASN A 134 -43.13 38.18 -23.60
CA ASN A 134 -42.29 38.06 -22.40
C ASN A 134 -42.73 38.84 -21.16
N HIS A 135 -43.97 39.32 -21.10
CA HIS A 135 -44.51 39.97 -19.91
C HIS A 135 -45.83 39.33 -19.45
N VAL A 136 -46.03 39.18 -18.14
CA VAL A 136 -47.27 38.67 -17.54
C VAL A 136 -48.09 39.82 -16.98
N LEU A 137 -49.40 39.80 -17.25
CA LEU A 137 -50.35 40.78 -16.73
C LEU A 137 -50.77 40.39 -15.31
N ILE A 138 -50.35 41.17 -14.33
CA ILE A 138 -50.79 41.01 -12.93
C ILE A 138 -51.36 42.36 -12.50
N ASN A 139 -52.65 42.40 -12.17
CA ASN A 139 -53.34 43.62 -11.68
C ASN A 139 -53.20 44.87 -12.57
N ASN A 140 -53.40 44.73 -13.88
CA ASN A 140 -53.24 45.80 -14.89
C ASN A 140 -51.81 46.38 -15.01
N MET A 141 -50.79 45.70 -14.47
CA MET A 141 -49.38 46.00 -14.68
C MET A 141 -48.68 44.83 -15.36
N CYS A 142 -47.71 45.13 -16.21
CA CYS A 142 -46.92 44.14 -16.93
C CYS A 142 -45.62 43.90 -16.17
N PHE A 143 -45.43 42.66 -15.72
CA PHE A 143 -44.19 42.18 -15.12
C PHE A 143 -43.41 41.37 -16.13
N ASP A 144 -42.09 41.37 -16.06
CA ASP A 144 -41.27 40.47 -16.86
C ASP A 144 -41.58 39.02 -16.50
N LYS A 145 -41.68 38.18 -17.53
CA LYS A 145 -41.99 36.77 -17.40
C LYS A 145 -40.70 36.01 -17.09
N CYS A 146 -40.60 35.47 -15.88
CA CYS A 146 -39.49 34.59 -15.50
C CYS A 146 -39.24 33.48 -16.52
N GLY A 147 -37.96 33.24 -16.81
CA GLY A 147 -37.47 32.26 -17.77
C GLY A 147 -37.49 32.77 -19.21
N ASN A 148 -37.51 34.09 -19.41
CA ASN A 148 -37.44 34.72 -20.73
C ASN A 148 -36.00 35.03 -21.17
N GLY A 149 -35.02 34.82 -20.28
CA GLY A 149 -33.60 35.06 -20.48
C GLY A 149 -33.19 36.54 -20.41
N LEU A 150 -34.04 37.39 -19.84
CA LEU A 150 -33.85 38.84 -19.71
C LEU A 150 -34.12 39.27 -18.27
N ARG A 151 -33.09 39.18 -17.43
CA ARG A 151 -33.20 39.55 -16.02
C ARG A 151 -33.62 41.01 -15.82
N ASP A 152 -34.76 41.21 -15.12
CA ASP A 152 -35.18 42.50 -14.57
C ASP A 152 -34.71 42.68 -13.12
N ASN A 153 -33.79 43.62 -12.90
CA ASN A 153 -33.26 43.96 -11.58
C ASN A 153 -34.31 44.37 -10.54
N GLN A 154 -35.53 44.74 -10.95
CA GLN A 154 -36.58 45.16 -10.01
C GLN A 154 -37.37 43.98 -9.43
N TYR A 155 -37.41 42.84 -10.10
CA TYR A 155 -38.31 41.72 -9.74
C TYR A 155 -37.66 40.33 -9.82
N GLU A 156 -36.52 40.17 -10.50
CA GLU A 156 -35.82 38.89 -10.68
C GLU A 156 -34.40 38.97 -10.10
N GLU A 157 -34.01 37.95 -9.32
CA GLU A 157 -32.63 37.81 -8.85
C GLU A 157 -31.73 37.17 -9.93
N CYS A 158 -32.30 36.32 -10.79
CA CYS A 158 -31.67 35.69 -11.96
C CYS A 158 -32.72 35.40 -13.05
N ASP A 159 -32.30 35.23 -14.31
CA ASP A 159 -33.13 34.60 -15.36
C ASP A 159 -32.24 33.82 -16.34
N ASP A 160 -32.23 32.50 -16.24
CA ASP A 160 -31.42 31.60 -17.07
C ASP A 160 -32.15 31.06 -18.32
N GLY A 161 -33.26 31.70 -18.68
CA GLY A 161 -34.00 31.43 -19.91
C GLY A 161 -34.90 30.20 -19.85
N ASN A 162 -35.17 29.66 -18.65
CA ASN A 162 -36.08 28.55 -18.47
C ASN A 162 -36.81 28.60 -17.10
N LEU A 163 -37.62 27.59 -16.79
CA LEU A 163 -38.39 27.47 -15.53
C LEU A 163 -38.08 26.16 -14.78
N TYR A 164 -37.02 25.47 -15.16
CA TYR A 164 -36.55 24.29 -14.47
C TYR A 164 -35.78 24.74 -13.23
N GLY A 165 -35.95 24.03 -12.10
CA GLY A 165 -35.06 24.21 -10.95
C GLY A 165 -33.87 23.26 -11.02
N GLY A 166 -32.81 23.58 -10.30
CA GLY A 166 -31.60 22.78 -10.11
C GLY A 166 -30.41 23.17 -11.00
N ASP A 167 -30.57 24.13 -11.91
CA ASP A 167 -29.52 24.72 -12.76
C ASP A 167 -29.00 26.08 -12.24
N GLY A 168 -29.53 26.53 -11.11
CA GLY A 168 -29.04 27.69 -10.36
C GLY A 168 -29.96 28.90 -10.38
N CYS A 169 -30.97 28.91 -11.25
CA CYS A 169 -32.07 29.87 -11.19
C CYS A 169 -33.40 29.11 -11.00
N SER A 170 -34.10 29.39 -9.92
CA SER A 170 -35.36 28.69 -9.64
C SER A 170 -36.47 29.09 -10.61
N SER A 171 -37.56 28.33 -10.65
CA SER A 171 -38.78 28.66 -11.41
C SER A 171 -39.45 30.00 -11.01
N PHE A 172 -38.98 30.62 -9.94
CA PHE A 172 -39.41 31.94 -9.44
C PHE A 172 -38.36 33.03 -9.69
N CYS A 173 -37.34 32.76 -10.51
CA CYS A 173 -36.24 33.69 -10.81
C CYS A 173 -35.48 34.18 -9.57
N GLN A 174 -35.38 33.28 -8.58
CA GLN A 174 -34.53 33.43 -7.39
C GLN A 174 -33.28 32.55 -7.53
N ILE A 175 -32.13 33.04 -7.07
CA ILE A 175 -30.88 32.28 -7.11
C ILE A 175 -30.98 31.08 -6.17
N GLU A 176 -30.69 29.89 -6.68
CA GLU A 176 -30.79 28.66 -5.89
C GLU A 176 -29.64 28.53 -4.88
N SER A 177 -29.90 27.84 -3.76
CA SER A 177 -28.86 27.61 -2.74
C SER A 177 -27.66 26.86 -3.33
N SER A 178 -26.44 27.27 -2.98
CA SER A 178 -25.19 26.71 -3.53
C SER A 178 -24.97 27.03 -5.02
N TYR A 179 -25.59 28.08 -5.55
CA TYR A 179 -25.29 28.65 -6.85
C TYR A 179 -24.89 30.13 -6.75
N GLU A 180 -23.99 30.56 -7.62
CA GLU A 180 -23.65 31.97 -7.85
C GLU A 180 -23.89 32.27 -9.33
N CYS A 181 -24.76 33.26 -9.59
CA CYS A 181 -25.13 33.68 -10.93
C CYS A 181 -24.38 34.95 -11.32
N ILE A 182 -23.84 34.97 -12.54
CA ILE A 182 -23.27 36.18 -13.14
C ILE A 182 -24.40 36.88 -13.87
N ASP A 183 -24.83 38.01 -13.33
CA ASP A 183 -25.98 38.73 -13.83
C ASP A 183 -25.57 40.03 -14.54
N GLN A 184 -26.06 40.24 -15.76
CA GLN A 184 -26.06 41.56 -16.40
C GLN A 184 -27.52 41.97 -16.69
N VAL A 185 -27.78 43.27 -16.63
CA VAL A 185 -29.14 43.81 -16.80
C VAL A 185 -29.60 43.53 -18.24
N TYR A 186 -30.80 42.96 -18.39
CA TYR A 186 -31.38 42.54 -19.68
C TYR A 186 -30.57 41.45 -20.40
N SER A 187 -29.96 40.52 -19.66
CA SER A 187 -29.28 39.36 -20.23
C SER A 187 -29.58 38.07 -19.46
N LEU A 188 -29.28 36.94 -20.10
CA LEU A 188 -29.30 35.61 -19.51
C LEU A 188 -28.35 35.52 -18.31
N SER A 189 -28.87 35.11 -17.16
CA SER A 189 -28.08 34.77 -15.99
C SER A 189 -27.32 33.48 -16.22
N LEU A 190 -26.01 33.50 -15.97
CA LEU A 190 -25.18 32.30 -16.00
C LEU A 190 -24.90 31.85 -14.57
N CYS A 191 -25.60 30.81 -14.13
CA CYS A 191 -25.46 30.26 -12.79
C CYS A 191 -24.42 29.14 -12.73
N THR A 192 -23.60 29.17 -11.67
CA THR A 192 -22.57 28.17 -11.43
C THR A 192 -22.71 27.59 -10.04
N TYR A 193 -22.59 26.26 -9.94
CA TYR A 193 -22.66 25.56 -8.66
C TYR A 193 -21.42 25.84 -7.81
N ILE A 194 -21.62 26.46 -6.64
CA ILE A 194 -20.60 26.81 -5.66
C ILE A 194 -20.72 25.91 -4.43
N LYS A 195 -19.69 25.08 -4.18
CA LYS A 195 -19.65 24.20 -3.01
C LYS A 195 -18.64 24.69 -1.99
N ALA A 196 -19.09 24.81 -0.73
CA ALA A 196 -18.21 25.08 0.39
C ALA A 196 -17.16 23.96 0.57
N PRO A 197 -15.90 24.28 0.91
CA PRO A 197 -14.88 23.28 1.19
C PRO A 197 -15.24 22.43 2.41
N GLU A 198 -15.01 21.12 2.33
CA GLU A 198 -15.18 20.17 3.43
C GLU A 198 -13.80 19.61 3.86
N ILE A 199 -13.63 19.36 5.16
CA ILE A 199 -12.44 18.70 5.71
C ILE A 199 -12.52 17.20 5.38
N ASN A 200 -11.46 16.68 4.77
CA ASN A 200 -11.32 15.26 4.50
C ASN A 200 -10.17 14.65 5.32
N LEU A 201 -10.48 13.58 6.06
CA LEU A 201 -9.54 12.84 6.90
C LEU A 201 -9.42 11.40 6.38
N ASN A 202 -8.21 10.99 6.04
CA ASN A 202 -7.93 9.63 5.55
C ASN A 202 -6.89 8.97 6.46
N ILE A 203 -7.15 7.75 6.95
CA ILE A 203 -6.16 6.99 7.74
C ILE A 203 -5.20 6.31 6.77
N LEU A 204 -3.90 6.46 7.00
CA LEU A 204 -2.83 5.85 6.20
C LEU A 204 -2.21 4.59 6.86
N THR A 205 -2.57 4.29 8.11
CA THR A 205 -2.00 3.19 8.91
C THR A 205 -3.00 2.10 9.23
N ASN A 206 -2.51 0.88 9.50
CA ASN A 206 -3.37 -0.25 9.88
C ASN A 206 -3.97 -0.09 11.29
N ASN A 207 -5.15 -0.68 11.50
CA ASN A 207 -6.00 -0.50 12.69
C ASN A 207 -5.45 -1.02 14.04
N GLY A 208 -4.17 -1.38 14.13
CA GLY A 208 -3.52 -1.87 15.35
C GLY A 208 -2.14 -1.29 15.64
N ASP A 209 -1.61 -0.42 14.78
CA ASP A 209 -0.30 0.19 15.00
C ASP A 209 -0.34 1.22 16.14
N SER A 210 0.73 1.27 16.94
CA SER A 210 0.87 2.28 18.01
C SER A 210 1.06 3.68 17.45
N LEU A 211 1.67 3.79 16.27
CA LEU A 211 1.74 5.02 15.50
C LEU A 211 0.62 5.00 14.47
N GLN A 212 -0.27 5.98 14.55
CA GLN A 212 -1.34 6.17 13.58
C GLN A 212 -1.12 7.45 12.80
N VAL A 213 -1.29 7.38 11.48
CA VAL A 213 -1.09 8.52 10.59
C VAL A 213 -2.40 8.85 9.91
N VAL A 214 -2.88 10.07 10.13
CA VAL A 214 -4.08 10.61 9.49
C VAL A 214 -3.67 11.71 8.53
N GLU A 215 -4.07 11.57 7.28
CA GLU A 215 -3.94 12.59 6.24
C GLU A 215 -5.12 13.55 6.30
N LEU A 216 -4.82 14.85 6.37
CA LEU A 216 -5.80 15.94 6.33
C LEU A 216 -5.68 16.68 5.00
N THR A 217 -6.80 16.75 4.29
CA THR A 217 -6.97 17.44 3.00
C THR A 217 -8.31 18.18 2.96
N PHE A 218 -8.53 18.97 1.92
CA PHE A 218 -9.79 19.67 1.66
C PHE A 218 -10.36 19.26 0.30
N THR A 219 -11.68 19.28 0.17
CA THR A 219 -12.37 18.89 -1.08
C THR A 219 -12.13 19.84 -2.26
N SER A 220 -11.70 21.08 -1.99
CA SER A 220 -11.38 22.10 -3.00
C SER A 220 -10.13 22.87 -2.60
N GLN A 221 -9.61 23.69 -3.53
CA GLN A 221 -8.56 24.66 -3.20
C GLN A 221 -9.05 25.63 -2.13
N VAL A 222 -8.18 25.92 -1.18
CA VAL A 222 -8.45 26.84 -0.07
C VAL A 222 -7.33 27.86 0.09
N LEU A 223 -7.66 28.99 0.71
CA LEU A 223 -6.74 30.04 1.12
C LEU A 223 -7.04 30.46 2.55
N LEU A 224 -6.04 31.06 3.20
CA LEU A 224 -6.12 31.61 4.54
C LEU A 224 -6.41 33.14 4.48
N GLU A 225 -7.34 33.62 5.30
CA GLU A 225 -7.74 35.04 5.31
C GLU A 225 -6.66 35.99 5.86
N GLU A 226 -5.93 35.56 6.88
CA GLU A 226 -4.83 36.31 7.50
C GLU A 226 -3.55 35.50 7.55
N ALA A 227 -2.40 36.14 7.80
CA ALA A 227 -1.11 35.46 7.97
C ALA A 227 -1.00 34.75 9.34
N ALA A 228 -1.97 33.89 9.68
CA ALA A 228 -1.93 33.02 10.84
C ALA A 228 -1.15 31.73 10.52
N ASN A 229 -0.52 31.12 11.52
CA ASN A 229 0.07 29.79 11.32
C ASN A 229 -1.04 28.75 11.39
N PHE A 230 -0.89 27.67 10.62
CA PHE A 230 -1.82 26.55 10.63
C PHE A 230 -2.03 25.97 12.05
N GLU A 231 -0.98 25.98 12.88
CA GLU A 231 -1.02 25.48 14.27
C GLU A 231 -1.90 26.35 15.20
N ASP A 232 -2.11 27.62 14.88
CA ASP A 232 -2.87 28.55 15.72
C ASP A 232 -4.39 28.43 15.49
N ILE A 233 -4.79 27.92 14.33
CA ILE A 233 -6.19 27.85 13.88
C ILE A 233 -6.81 26.46 14.00
N ILE A 234 -6.02 25.45 14.38
CA ILE A 234 -6.43 24.04 14.43
C ILE A 234 -6.21 23.45 15.82
N ALA A 235 -7.19 22.69 16.30
CA ALA A 235 -7.11 21.92 17.53
C ALA A 235 -7.34 20.43 17.23
N PHE A 236 -6.47 19.59 17.79
CA PHE A 236 -6.54 18.14 17.70
C PHE A 236 -6.84 17.54 19.07
N THR A 237 -7.93 16.80 19.19
CA THR A 237 -8.33 16.13 20.43
C THR A 237 -8.52 14.64 20.17
N ILE A 238 -8.03 13.79 21.08
CA ILE A 238 -8.29 12.34 21.05
C ILE A 238 -9.28 11.97 22.15
N LYS A 239 -10.34 11.23 21.78
CA LYS A 239 -11.35 10.71 22.70
C LYS A 239 -11.30 9.16 22.69
N PRO A 240 -11.28 8.46 23.84
CA PRO A 240 -11.15 8.98 25.21
C PRO A 240 -9.75 9.55 25.50
N GLN A 241 -9.63 10.39 26.55
CA GLN A 241 -8.35 11.00 26.94
C GLN A 241 -7.30 9.96 27.34
N THR A 242 -6.18 9.94 26.63
CA THR A 242 -5.09 8.97 26.81
C THR A 242 -3.74 9.66 26.64
N GLN A 243 -2.65 9.01 27.05
CA GLN A 243 -1.31 9.53 26.76
C GLN A 243 -0.89 9.24 25.31
N TYR A 244 -0.61 10.29 24.56
CA TYR A 244 -0.14 10.22 23.18
C TYR A 244 0.84 11.35 22.87
N GLN A 245 1.68 11.14 21.86
CA GLN A 245 2.52 12.17 21.25
C GLN A 245 1.97 12.49 19.86
N LEU A 246 1.65 13.75 19.61
CA LEU A 246 1.14 14.23 18.32
C LEU A 246 2.22 15.03 17.60
N THR A 247 2.43 14.71 16.32
CA THR A 247 3.41 15.38 15.46
C THR A 247 2.76 15.71 14.12
N ILE A 248 2.80 16.97 13.70
CA ILE A 248 2.18 17.43 12.44
C ILE A 248 3.29 17.60 11.40
N ILE A 249 3.15 16.92 10.26
CA ILE A 249 4.05 17.06 9.12
C ILE A 249 3.29 17.75 8.00
N SER A 250 3.72 18.96 7.65
CA SER A 250 3.20 19.68 6.48
C SER A 250 3.84 19.16 5.19
N ILE A 251 3.04 18.58 4.30
CA ILE A 251 3.48 18.23 2.93
C ILE A 251 3.32 19.45 2.02
N SER A 252 2.16 20.10 2.08
CA SER A 252 1.89 21.40 1.48
C SER A 252 1.17 22.29 2.49
N ASN A 253 1.78 23.44 2.80
CA ASN A 253 1.19 24.39 3.75
C ASN A 253 0.05 25.17 3.11
N ILE A 254 -0.99 25.46 3.88
CA ILE A 254 -1.98 26.47 3.51
C ILE A 254 -1.31 27.84 3.42
N THR A 255 -1.69 28.62 2.43
CA THR A 255 -1.15 29.97 2.23
C THR A 255 -2.28 30.96 2.01
N ILE A 256 -1.93 32.24 1.90
CA ILE A 256 -2.86 33.33 1.56
C ILE A 256 -3.33 33.22 0.09
N GLN A 257 -2.72 32.33 -0.70
CA GLN A 257 -3.11 32.06 -2.09
C GLN A 257 -3.84 30.71 -2.18
N LEU A 258 -4.74 30.58 -3.15
CA LEU A 258 -5.45 29.32 -3.41
C LEU A 258 -4.46 28.19 -3.65
N ASN A 259 -4.51 27.17 -2.81
CA ASN A 259 -3.74 25.97 -2.96
C ASN A 259 -4.46 24.73 -2.43
N ASN A 260 -3.84 23.56 -2.60
CA ASN A 260 -4.31 22.29 -2.04
C ASN A 260 -3.40 21.90 -0.87
N PRO A 261 -3.67 22.39 0.34
CA PRO A 261 -2.84 22.07 1.48
C PRO A 261 -3.06 20.62 1.92
N LYS A 262 -1.99 20.01 2.40
CA LYS A 262 -1.93 18.60 2.76
C LYS A 262 -1.05 18.43 3.98
N TYR A 263 -1.63 17.87 5.02
CA TYR A 263 -0.97 17.62 6.30
C TYR A 263 -1.06 16.14 6.67
N GLN A 264 -0.02 15.63 7.33
CA GLN A 264 -0.02 14.32 7.96
C GLN A 264 0.08 14.50 9.47
N ILE A 265 -0.91 13.99 10.18
CA ILE A 265 -1.01 14.03 11.63
C ILE A 265 -0.55 12.66 12.13
N GLN A 266 0.61 12.63 12.78
CA GLN A 266 1.19 11.43 13.37
C GLN A 266 0.86 11.37 14.85
N ILE A 267 0.19 10.30 15.27
CA ILE A 267 -0.28 10.07 16.63
C ILE A 267 0.40 8.81 17.15
N GLU A 268 1.36 8.97 18.06
CA GLU A 268 1.99 7.85 18.74
C GLU A 268 1.33 7.62 20.09
N PHE A 269 0.61 6.51 20.23
CA PHE A 269 -0.02 6.12 21.48
C PHE A 269 1.01 5.53 22.44
N ILE A 270 1.06 6.09 23.66
CA ILE A 270 1.95 5.63 24.74
C ILE A 270 1.26 4.54 25.58
N GLU A 271 -0.06 4.55 25.63
CA GLU A 271 -0.90 3.57 26.33
C GLU A 271 -1.93 2.96 25.38
N PRO A 272 -2.35 1.70 25.60
CA PRO A 272 -3.39 1.07 24.79
C PRO A 272 -4.75 1.73 25.03
N VAL A 273 -5.52 1.92 23.95
CA VAL A 273 -6.82 2.61 23.98
C VAL A 273 -7.84 1.82 23.19
N GLN A 274 -9.06 1.72 23.72
CA GLN A 274 -10.19 1.11 23.01
C GLN A 274 -10.92 2.19 22.20
N HIS A 275 -11.09 1.96 20.89
CA HIS A 275 -11.83 2.83 19.97
C HIS A 275 -11.46 4.32 20.07
N PRO A 276 -10.18 4.70 19.94
CA PRO A 276 -9.82 6.11 19.94
C PRO A 276 -10.49 6.83 18.75
N MET A 277 -10.84 8.10 18.91
CA MET A 277 -11.38 8.97 17.88
C MET A 277 -10.54 10.23 17.82
N LEU A 278 -10.05 10.59 16.63
CA LEU A 278 -9.42 11.87 16.38
C LEU A 278 -10.50 12.88 16.01
N GLU A 279 -10.57 13.96 16.78
CA GLU A 279 -11.39 15.12 16.52
C GLU A 279 -10.50 16.28 16.10
N VAL A 280 -10.78 16.82 14.91
CA VAL A 280 -10.12 17.98 14.33
C VAL A 280 -11.11 19.14 14.36
N VAL A 281 -10.73 20.23 15.01
CA VAL A 281 -11.55 21.46 15.09
C VAL A 281 -10.75 22.63 14.52
N MET A 282 -11.35 23.34 13.58
CA MET A 282 -10.80 24.55 12.95
C MET A 282 -11.51 25.78 13.51
N GLN A 283 -10.79 26.90 13.60
CA GLN A 283 -11.39 28.18 13.93
C GLN A 283 -12.31 28.66 12.79
N LYS A 284 -13.53 29.09 13.15
CA LYS A 284 -14.52 29.63 12.20
C LYS A 284 -13.94 30.84 11.45
N ASN A 285 -14.35 30.99 10.19
CA ASN A 285 -14.05 32.15 9.35
C ASN A 285 -12.54 32.41 9.16
N THR A 286 -11.75 31.36 8.94
CA THR A 286 -10.30 31.49 8.69
C THR A 286 -9.87 30.96 7.32
N ILE A 287 -10.57 29.95 6.81
CA ILE A 287 -10.26 29.23 5.57
C ILE A 287 -11.40 29.40 4.57
N TYR A 288 -11.06 29.79 3.34
CA TYR A 288 -12.03 30.08 2.27
C TYR A 288 -11.62 29.42 0.96
N ASN A 289 -12.58 29.13 0.08
CA ASN A 289 -12.31 28.69 -1.29
C ASN A 289 -12.23 29.86 -2.29
N SER A 290 -12.18 29.55 -3.59
CA SER A 290 -12.17 30.55 -4.68
C SER A 290 -13.39 31.48 -4.69
N PHE A 291 -14.52 31.01 -4.15
CA PHE A 291 -15.80 31.74 -4.07
C PHE A 291 -16.00 32.45 -2.72
N LYS A 292 -14.94 32.56 -1.89
CA LYS A 292 -15.00 33.13 -0.53
C LYS A 292 -16.00 32.43 0.39
N LEU A 293 -16.32 31.16 0.11
CA LEU A 293 -17.10 30.33 1.02
C LEU A 293 -16.19 29.72 2.07
N GLY A 294 -16.59 29.86 3.35
CA GLY A 294 -15.92 29.21 4.47
C GLY A 294 -16.15 27.69 4.52
N LEU A 295 -15.49 27.01 5.44
CA LEU A 295 -15.69 25.57 5.66
C LEU A 295 -17.16 25.25 6.00
N LYS A 296 -17.71 24.22 5.35
CA LYS A 296 -19.08 23.75 5.60
C LYS A 296 -19.28 23.33 7.06
N GLU A 297 -18.34 22.56 7.58
CA GLU A 297 -18.23 22.16 8.97
C GLU A 297 -16.82 22.50 9.45
N ASN A 298 -16.71 23.11 10.62
CA ASN A 298 -15.42 23.46 11.21
C ASN A 298 -14.85 22.32 12.06
N GLU A 299 -15.58 21.23 12.22
CA GLU A 299 -15.14 20.06 12.97
C GLU A 299 -15.28 18.80 12.13
N LYS A 300 -14.34 17.86 12.29
CA LYS A 300 -14.42 16.54 11.68
C LYS A 300 -13.84 15.50 12.62
N GLN A 301 -14.53 14.38 12.73
CA GLN A 301 -14.07 13.25 13.54
C GLN A 301 -13.78 12.04 12.65
N ILE A 302 -12.78 11.26 13.06
CA ILE A 302 -12.46 9.97 12.43
C ILE A 302 -12.08 8.95 13.50
N ASN A 303 -12.61 7.73 13.35
CA ASN A 303 -12.30 6.62 14.26
C ASN A 303 -10.89 6.12 13.97
N LEU A 304 -10.05 6.15 14.98
CA LEU A 304 -8.70 5.60 14.97
C LEU A 304 -8.75 4.09 15.30
N GLY A 305 -7.75 3.34 14.83
CA GLY A 305 -7.61 1.92 15.18
C GLY A 305 -7.33 1.76 16.68
N ALA A 306 -7.56 0.57 17.27
CA ALA A 306 -7.17 0.33 18.66
C ALA A 306 -5.65 0.10 18.74
N PRO A 307 -4.84 1.07 19.22
CA PRO A 307 -3.39 0.96 19.19
C PRO A 307 -2.90 -0.16 20.10
N PHE A 308 -2.10 -1.05 19.54
CA PHE A 308 -1.38 -2.04 20.33
C PHE A 308 -0.06 -1.46 20.80
N VAL A 309 0.04 -1.13 22.08
CA VAL A 309 1.27 -0.59 22.68
C VAL A 309 1.98 -1.67 23.48
N LEU A 310 3.25 -1.93 23.15
CA LEU A 310 4.08 -2.89 23.87
C LEU A 310 4.47 -2.34 25.25
N PRO A 311 4.30 -3.12 26.34
CA PRO A 311 4.82 -2.75 27.65
C PRO A 311 6.32 -2.48 27.60
N GLU A 312 6.81 -1.52 28.39
CA GLU A 312 8.23 -1.12 28.38
C GLU A 312 9.18 -2.28 28.73
N THR A 313 8.75 -3.17 29.63
CA THR A 313 9.46 -4.42 29.96
C THR A 313 9.63 -5.34 28.73
N THR A 314 8.60 -5.41 27.90
CA THR A 314 8.57 -6.22 26.67
C THR A 314 9.49 -5.60 25.60
N LYS A 315 9.50 -4.27 25.49
CA LYS A 315 10.44 -3.54 24.60
C LYS A 315 11.91 -3.80 24.98
N GLN A 316 12.24 -3.79 26.27
CA GLN A 316 13.60 -4.09 26.75
C GLN A 316 14.01 -5.54 26.45
N GLN A 317 13.13 -6.51 26.71
CA GLN A 317 13.37 -7.92 26.38
C GLN A 317 13.56 -8.15 24.88
N LEU A 318 12.73 -7.49 24.06
CA LEU A 318 12.83 -7.56 22.59
C LEU A 318 14.21 -7.08 22.12
N ASN A 319 14.70 -5.96 22.64
CA ASN A 319 16.02 -5.44 22.28
C ASN A 319 17.15 -6.44 22.57
N SER A 320 17.11 -7.11 23.73
CA SER A 320 18.10 -8.15 24.06
C SER A 320 18.02 -9.35 23.10
N ILE A 321 16.81 -9.79 22.74
CA ILE A 321 16.59 -10.93 21.84
C ILE A 321 16.99 -10.59 20.40
N VAL A 322 16.71 -9.37 19.95
CA VAL A 322 17.16 -8.85 18.64
C VAL A 322 18.69 -8.84 18.56
N GLN A 323 19.38 -8.37 19.60
CA GLN A 323 20.85 -8.40 19.65
C GLN A 323 21.40 -9.83 19.61
N LEU A 324 20.76 -10.77 20.31
CA LEU A 324 21.12 -12.19 20.26
C LEU A 324 20.95 -12.75 18.84
N ASN A 325 19.83 -12.46 18.17
CA ASN A 325 19.57 -12.92 16.81
C ASN A 325 20.58 -12.32 15.81
N ASP A 326 20.91 -11.04 15.93
CA ASP A 326 21.96 -10.39 15.15
C ASP A 326 23.31 -11.08 15.34
N ALA A 327 23.70 -11.36 16.59
CA ALA A 327 24.93 -12.09 16.89
C ALA A 327 24.95 -13.49 16.27
N MET A 328 23.82 -14.21 16.29
CA MET A 328 23.67 -15.50 15.63
C MET A 328 23.85 -15.38 14.11
N MET A 329 23.17 -14.42 13.48
CA MET A 329 23.30 -14.17 12.03
C MET A 329 24.75 -13.85 11.63
N TYR A 330 25.42 -12.95 12.34
CA TYR A 330 26.82 -12.61 12.08
C TYR A 330 27.77 -13.78 12.34
N SER A 331 27.54 -14.57 13.38
CA SER A 331 28.33 -15.79 13.64
C SER A 331 28.19 -16.80 12.51
N MET A 332 26.96 -17.03 12.02
CA MET A 332 26.70 -17.92 10.90
C MET A 332 27.35 -17.39 9.62
N ALA A 333 27.30 -16.07 9.37
CA ALA A 333 27.98 -15.44 8.23
C ALA A 333 29.51 -15.59 8.32
N GLY A 334 30.09 -15.45 9.51
CA GLY A 334 31.51 -15.69 9.78
C GLY A 334 31.91 -17.16 9.56
N VAL A 335 31.17 -18.10 10.14
CA VAL A 335 31.35 -19.55 9.95
C VAL A 335 31.24 -19.93 8.47
N SER A 336 30.31 -19.33 7.74
CA SER A 336 30.12 -19.54 6.31
C SER A 336 31.24 -18.95 5.46
N SER A 337 31.77 -17.79 5.84
CA SER A 337 32.94 -17.17 5.19
C SER A 337 34.21 -18.00 5.40
N LEU A 338 34.41 -18.54 6.60
CA LEU A 338 35.48 -19.51 6.89
C LEU A 338 35.28 -20.82 6.11
N ALA A 339 34.02 -21.28 5.96
CA ALA A 339 33.69 -22.45 5.16
C ALA A 339 34.03 -22.23 3.66
N LEU A 340 33.76 -21.05 3.12
CA LEU A 340 34.17 -20.66 1.76
C LEU A 340 35.70 -20.73 1.61
N GLY A 341 36.45 -20.16 2.55
CA GLY A 341 37.92 -20.20 2.55
C GLY A 341 38.52 -21.62 2.65
N THR A 342 37.82 -22.54 3.32
CA THR A 342 38.23 -23.95 3.46
C THR A 342 37.68 -24.86 2.34
N GLY A 343 37.00 -24.30 1.34
CA GLY A 343 36.49 -25.02 0.17
C GLY A 343 35.15 -25.75 0.39
N ASN A 344 34.36 -25.34 1.39
CA ASN A 344 33.00 -25.80 1.61
C ASN A 344 32.00 -24.65 1.37
N SER A 345 31.77 -24.30 0.10
CA SER A 345 30.87 -23.20 -0.28
C SER A 345 29.39 -23.45 0.04
N ILE A 346 29.01 -24.71 0.25
CA ILE A 346 27.61 -25.13 0.43
C ILE A 346 27.00 -24.54 1.71
N VAL A 347 27.78 -24.47 2.80
CA VAL A 347 27.32 -23.91 4.08
C VAL A 347 26.88 -22.46 3.92
N PHE A 348 27.63 -21.68 3.14
CA PHE A 348 27.32 -20.29 2.85
C PHE A 348 26.00 -20.12 2.07
N PHE A 349 25.79 -20.92 1.03
CA PHE A 349 24.56 -20.85 0.26
C PHE A 349 23.33 -21.37 1.05
N ASN A 350 23.50 -22.37 1.91
CA ASN A 350 22.44 -22.85 2.81
C ASN A 350 22.03 -21.79 3.84
N LEU A 351 22.99 -21.01 4.35
CA LEU A 351 22.72 -19.88 5.23
C LEU A 351 21.92 -18.79 4.50
N LEU A 352 22.34 -18.44 3.29
CA LEU A 352 21.69 -17.39 2.51
C LEU A 352 20.25 -17.78 2.12
N ASP A 353 20.02 -19.04 1.72
CA ASP A 353 18.68 -19.60 1.50
C ASP A 353 17.78 -19.50 2.74
N LEU A 354 18.32 -19.78 3.92
CA LEU A 354 17.58 -19.65 5.19
C LEU A 354 17.19 -18.20 5.47
N LEU A 355 18.16 -17.28 5.45
CA LEU A 355 17.91 -15.87 5.77
C LEU A 355 16.96 -15.23 4.76
N GLN A 356 17.05 -15.59 3.48
CA GLN A 356 16.11 -15.14 2.47
C GLN A 356 14.69 -15.61 2.77
N SER A 357 14.50 -16.90 3.06
CA SER A 357 13.16 -17.42 3.37
C SER A 357 12.52 -16.71 4.57
N PHE A 358 13.30 -16.34 5.59
CA PHE A 358 12.80 -15.58 6.74
C PHE A 358 12.51 -14.12 6.41
N SER A 359 13.38 -13.48 5.63
CA SER A 359 13.19 -12.09 5.19
C SER A 359 11.90 -11.92 4.38
N TYR A 360 11.50 -12.94 3.60
CA TYR A 360 10.26 -12.89 2.82
C TYR A 360 8.99 -13.17 3.64
N LEU A 361 9.08 -13.79 4.82
CA LEU A 361 7.91 -14.01 5.67
C LEU A 361 7.28 -12.71 6.20
N ARG A 362 8.02 -11.60 6.21
CA ARG A 362 7.48 -10.28 6.57
C ARG A 362 6.39 -9.79 5.60
N PHE A 363 6.32 -10.35 4.39
CA PHE A 363 5.32 -10.01 3.39
C PHE A 363 4.02 -10.82 3.51
N MET A 364 3.95 -11.71 4.51
CA MET A 364 2.70 -12.33 4.91
C MET A 364 1.74 -11.26 5.43
N GLN A 365 0.48 -11.33 5.02
CA GLN A 365 -0.53 -10.32 5.35
C GLN A 365 -1.24 -10.57 6.68
N SER A 366 -0.79 -11.56 7.45
CA SER A 366 -1.25 -11.79 8.81
C SER A 366 -0.88 -10.58 9.69
N GLN A 367 -1.83 -10.12 10.51
CA GLN A 367 -1.58 -9.05 11.48
C GLN A 367 -0.64 -9.57 12.57
N PHE A 368 0.67 -9.44 12.37
CA PHE A 368 1.64 -9.86 13.38
C PHE A 368 1.71 -8.85 14.53
N PRO A 369 1.90 -9.31 15.77
CA PRO A 369 2.19 -8.40 16.87
C PRO A 369 3.48 -7.62 16.60
N PRO A 370 3.56 -6.35 17.03
CA PRO A 370 4.67 -5.46 16.68
C PRO A 370 6.03 -6.02 17.07
N HIS A 371 6.15 -6.66 18.24
CA HIS A 371 7.42 -7.26 18.66
C HIS A 371 7.89 -8.40 17.73
N LEU A 372 6.98 -9.19 17.17
CA LEU A 372 7.32 -10.21 16.17
C LEU A 372 7.70 -9.57 14.84
N ARG A 373 6.97 -8.54 14.40
CA ARG A 373 7.25 -7.78 13.18
C ARG A 373 8.64 -7.12 13.25
N ASP A 374 8.96 -6.45 14.35
CA ASP A 374 10.27 -5.85 14.61
C ASP A 374 11.38 -6.91 14.65
N PHE A 375 11.12 -8.07 15.25
CA PHE A 375 12.04 -9.20 15.21
C PHE A 375 12.29 -9.69 13.78
N LEU A 376 11.25 -9.89 12.96
CA LEU A 376 11.38 -10.33 11.57
C LEU A 376 12.14 -9.32 10.71
N ASN A 377 12.00 -8.02 10.99
CA ASN A 377 12.74 -6.95 10.31
C ASN A 377 14.26 -7.09 10.44
N THR A 378 14.77 -7.78 11.47
CA THR A 378 16.21 -8.03 11.63
C THR A 378 16.80 -8.87 10.49
N TYR A 379 16.02 -9.75 9.87
CA TYR A 379 16.47 -10.61 8.77
C TYR A 379 16.76 -9.86 7.46
N THR A 380 16.47 -8.55 7.40
CA THR A 380 16.80 -7.69 6.26
C THR A 380 18.26 -7.18 6.29
N LYS A 381 18.91 -7.21 7.46
CA LYS A 381 20.26 -6.66 7.67
C LYS A 381 21.34 -7.40 6.91
N VAL A 382 21.18 -8.70 6.66
CA VAL A 382 22.11 -9.53 5.89
C VAL A 382 21.75 -9.46 4.41
N SER A 383 21.80 -8.25 3.84
CA SER A 383 21.53 -7.99 2.42
C SER A 383 22.70 -7.29 1.75
N LEU A 384 22.69 -7.24 0.41
CA LEU A 384 23.70 -6.53 -0.39
C LEU A 384 23.52 -5.00 -0.36
N GLN A 385 22.52 -4.49 0.34
CA GLN A 385 22.15 -3.07 0.33
C GLN A 385 23.29 -2.10 0.72
N PRO A 386 24.16 -2.38 1.71
CA PRO A 386 25.27 -1.48 2.05
C PRO A 386 26.23 -1.24 0.87
N ILE A 387 26.48 -2.28 0.07
CA ILE A 387 27.35 -2.19 -1.11
C ILE A 387 26.67 -1.39 -2.22
N LEU A 388 25.37 -1.63 -2.43
CA LEU A 388 24.58 -0.91 -3.44
C LEU A 388 24.45 0.58 -3.10
N ASN A 389 24.27 0.91 -1.82
CA ASN A 389 24.23 2.29 -1.32
C ASN A 389 25.57 2.99 -1.54
N TYR A 390 26.68 2.32 -1.22
CA TYR A 390 28.02 2.85 -1.46
C TYR A 390 28.28 3.14 -2.95
N LEU A 391 27.81 2.26 -3.82
CA LEU A 391 27.91 2.41 -5.28
C LEU A 391 26.85 3.37 -5.87
N LYS A 392 25.94 3.92 -5.05
CA LYS A 392 24.87 4.84 -5.46
C LYS A 392 24.00 4.30 -6.60
N VAL A 393 23.73 2.99 -6.58
CA VAL A 393 22.94 2.32 -7.65
C VAL A 393 21.53 2.90 -7.76
N ASP A 394 20.94 3.30 -6.64
CA ASP A 394 19.59 3.86 -6.60
C ASP A 394 19.52 5.21 -7.34
N GLN A 395 20.53 6.07 -7.17
CA GLN A 395 20.62 7.35 -7.91
C GLN A 395 20.75 7.13 -9.42
N LEU A 396 21.51 6.11 -9.84
CA LEU A 396 21.65 5.78 -11.27
C LEU A 396 20.31 5.32 -11.89
N LEU A 397 19.51 4.53 -11.15
CA LEU A 397 18.20 4.08 -11.60
C LEU A 397 17.17 5.22 -11.60
N GLU A 398 17.24 6.12 -10.62
CA GLU A 398 16.41 7.33 -10.55
C GLU A 398 16.71 8.30 -11.70
N ASP A 399 17.98 8.50 -12.04
CA ASP A 399 18.39 9.32 -13.20
C ASP A 399 17.85 8.73 -14.52
N LEU A 400 17.85 7.40 -14.66
CA LEU A 400 17.25 6.71 -15.81
C LEU A 400 15.72 6.83 -15.86
N ASN A 401 15.07 7.03 -14.71
CA ASN A 401 13.64 7.33 -14.61
C ASN A 401 13.32 8.82 -14.82
N GLY A 402 14.24 9.59 -15.41
CA GLY A 402 14.06 11.01 -15.72
C GLY A 402 14.06 11.91 -14.49
N LYS A 403 14.67 11.49 -13.38
CA LYS A 403 14.61 12.17 -12.07
C LYS A 403 13.20 12.38 -11.54
N SER A 404 12.21 11.68 -12.07
CA SER A 404 11.02 11.41 -11.28
C SER A 404 11.52 10.58 -10.11
N LYS A 405 11.62 11.22 -8.93
CA LYS A 405 11.66 10.43 -7.71
C LYS A 405 10.45 9.53 -7.81
N SER A 406 10.61 8.21 -7.62
CA SER A 406 9.45 7.47 -7.13
C SER A 406 8.94 8.30 -5.95
N ASP A 407 7.70 8.79 -5.99
CA ASP A 407 7.18 9.88 -5.15
C ASP A 407 7.22 9.62 -3.62
N GLN A 408 8.03 8.69 -3.12
CA GLN A 408 7.95 8.20 -1.74
C GLN A 408 9.30 8.00 -1.03
N VAL A 409 10.47 8.17 -1.66
CA VAL A 409 11.75 8.08 -0.92
C VAL A 409 12.12 9.44 -0.33
N LYS A 410 11.35 9.89 0.65
CA LYS A 410 11.75 10.97 1.56
C LYS A 410 11.35 10.79 3.02
N ASN A 411 10.78 9.64 3.40
CA ASN A 411 10.38 9.41 4.79
C ASN A 411 11.36 8.47 5.50
N ASN A 412 11.92 8.95 6.62
CA ASN A 412 12.65 8.18 7.63
C ASN A 412 11.71 7.25 8.44
N LEU A 413 10.68 6.69 7.82
CA LEU A 413 9.72 5.79 8.46
C LEU A 413 9.97 4.38 7.94
N GLN A 414 9.72 3.39 8.81
CA GLN A 414 9.88 1.97 8.50
C GLN A 414 9.25 1.67 7.13
N PRO A 415 9.88 0.82 6.31
CA PRO A 415 9.41 0.59 4.95
C PRO A 415 8.00 0.02 4.98
N ASP A 416 7.03 0.87 4.65
CA ASP A 416 5.65 0.45 4.46
C ASP A 416 5.59 -0.61 3.36
N TYR A 417 4.81 -1.64 3.66
CA TYR A 417 4.57 -2.78 2.79
C TYR A 417 4.13 -2.35 1.38
N GLU A 418 3.28 -1.33 1.28
CA GLU A 418 2.78 -0.78 0.02
C GLU A 418 3.88 -0.15 -0.84
N ILE A 419 4.87 0.49 -0.22
CA ILE A 419 5.97 1.14 -0.94
C ILE A 419 6.81 0.10 -1.71
N ILE A 420 7.02 -1.10 -1.15
CA ILE A 420 7.79 -2.16 -1.81
C ILE A 420 7.01 -2.78 -2.99
N LEU A 421 5.68 -2.90 -2.87
CA LEU A 421 4.82 -3.42 -3.94
C LEU A 421 4.71 -2.46 -5.13
N ILE A 422 4.79 -1.16 -4.89
CA ILE A 422 4.68 -0.13 -5.93
C ILE A 422 6.02 0.10 -6.66
N GLN A 423 7.12 -0.45 -6.15
CA GLN A 423 8.44 -0.24 -6.75
C GLN A 423 8.63 -0.95 -8.11
N PRO A 424 9.29 -0.29 -9.08
CA PRO A 424 9.53 -0.87 -10.39
C PRO A 424 10.47 -2.08 -10.33
N TYR A 425 10.25 -3.05 -11.23
CA TYR A 425 11.00 -4.30 -11.32
C TYR A 425 12.53 -4.15 -11.16
N LEU A 426 13.17 -3.21 -11.89
CA LEU A 426 14.62 -3.06 -11.84
C LEU A 426 15.15 -2.69 -10.45
N LEU A 427 14.38 -1.93 -9.68
CA LEU A 427 14.78 -1.52 -8.33
C LEU A 427 14.72 -2.71 -7.36
N ASN A 428 13.73 -3.59 -7.53
CA ASN A 428 13.63 -4.83 -6.78
C ASN A 428 14.70 -5.87 -7.21
N ALA A 429 15.00 -5.94 -8.50
CA ALA A 429 15.95 -6.90 -9.08
C ALA A 429 17.44 -6.45 -9.03
N LYS A 430 17.76 -5.23 -8.57
CA LYS A 430 19.13 -4.66 -8.59
C LYS A 430 20.19 -5.56 -7.93
N SER A 431 19.83 -6.20 -6.82
CA SER A 431 20.71 -7.14 -6.11
C SER A 431 21.04 -8.40 -6.92
N CYS A 432 20.09 -8.88 -7.74
CA CYS A 432 20.28 -10.02 -8.64
C CYS A 432 21.29 -9.68 -9.73
N TYR A 433 21.13 -8.52 -10.38
CA TYR A 433 22.06 -8.06 -11.42
C TYR A 433 23.47 -7.86 -10.87
N PHE A 434 23.60 -7.26 -9.68
CA PHE A 434 24.89 -7.11 -9.02
C PHE A 434 25.53 -8.48 -8.73
N SER A 435 24.76 -9.45 -8.25
CA SER A 435 25.25 -10.81 -7.97
C SER A 435 25.72 -11.54 -9.22
N ILE A 436 25.00 -11.41 -10.34
CA ILE A 436 25.39 -11.96 -11.63
C ILE A 436 26.67 -11.28 -12.14
N LEU A 437 26.73 -9.94 -12.10
CA LEU A 437 27.91 -9.18 -12.49
C LEU A 437 29.14 -9.58 -11.67
N ALA A 438 29.00 -9.69 -10.34
CA ALA A 438 30.06 -10.13 -9.45
C ALA A 438 30.53 -11.56 -9.78
N SER A 439 29.61 -12.46 -10.13
CA SER A 439 29.95 -13.82 -10.58
C SER A 439 30.73 -13.83 -11.91
N ILE A 440 30.35 -12.98 -12.87
CA ILE A 440 31.07 -12.83 -14.13
C ILE A 440 32.46 -12.24 -13.90
N LEU A 441 32.57 -11.17 -13.11
CA LEU A 441 33.84 -10.51 -12.78
C LEU A 441 34.79 -11.45 -12.04
N THR A 442 34.28 -12.24 -11.09
CA THR A 442 35.10 -13.25 -10.39
C THR A 442 35.58 -14.35 -11.36
N TYR A 443 34.75 -14.79 -12.30
CA TYR A 443 35.18 -15.71 -13.36
C TYR A 443 36.27 -15.12 -14.24
N LEU A 444 36.10 -13.88 -14.71
CA LEU A 444 37.10 -13.15 -15.51
C LEU A 444 38.40 -12.97 -14.73
N PHE A 445 38.33 -12.65 -13.44
CA PHE A 445 39.47 -12.54 -12.55
C PHE A 445 40.25 -13.86 -12.45
N TYR A 446 39.56 -15.00 -12.25
CA TYR A 446 40.21 -16.31 -12.27
C TYR A 446 40.86 -16.61 -13.63
N CYS A 447 40.24 -16.20 -14.74
CA CYS A 447 40.82 -16.35 -16.08
C CYS A 447 42.10 -15.52 -16.24
N ALA A 448 42.10 -14.27 -15.73
CA ALA A 448 43.26 -13.40 -15.75
C ALA A 448 44.42 -13.97 -14.90
N LEU A 449 44.15 -14.50 -13.71
CA LEU A 449 45.16 -15.11 -12.84
C LEU A 449 45.78 -16.40 -13.41
N ILE A 450 45.01 -17.16 -14.19
CA ILE A 450 45.50 -18.38 -14.88
C ILE A 450 46.29 -18.03 -16.15
N SER A 451 46.12 -16.81 -16.68
CA SER A 451 46.76 -16.42 -17.94
C SER A 451 48.29 -16.51 -17.84
N LYS A 452 48.89 -17.10 -18.88
CA LYS A 452 50.37 -17.22 -18.98
C LYS A 452 51.04 -15.85 -19.07
N THR A 453 50.36 -14.86 -19.63
CA THR A 453 50.84 -13.48 -19.77
C THR A 453 51.03 -12.79 -18.43
N LEU A 454 50.02 -12.82 -17.56
CA LEU A 454 50.12 -12.24 -16.21
C LEU A 454 51.16 -13.01 -15.38
N GLY A 455 51.24 -14.32 -15.59
CA GLY A 455 52.26 -15.14 -14.95
C GLY A 455 53.69 -14.74 -15.32
N ASN A 456 53.96 -14.55 -16.61
CA ASN A 456 55.26 -14.11 -17.10
C ASN A 456 55.61 -12.69 -16.67
N PHE A 457 54.62 -11.77 -16.62
CA PHE A 457 54.83 -10.41 -16.13
C PHE A 457 55.26 -10.37 -14.66
N ILE A 458 54.59 -11.13 -13.80
CA ILE A 458 54.97 -11.25 -12.37
C ILE A 458 56.37 -11.85 -12.24
N PHE A 459 56.69 -12.87 -13.04
CA PHE A 459 58.02 -13.49 -13.04
C PHE A 459 59.11 -12.50 -13.44
N GLN A 460 58.94 -11.77 -14.55
CA GLN A 460 59.89 -10.72 -15.00
C GLN A 460 60.05 -9.60 -13.96
N TRP A 461 58.96 -9.22 -13.28
CA TRP A 461 58.99 -8.22 -12.22
C TRP A 461 59.78 -8.70 -10.99
N PHE A 462 59.61 -9.96 -10.57
CA PHE A 462 60.37 -10.56 -9.47
C PHE A 462 61.84 -10.79 -9.83
N GLU A 463 62.14 -11.21 -11.06
CA GLU A 463 63.51 -11.39 -11.57
C GLU A 463 64.29 -10.07 -11.54
N LYS A 464 63.61 -8.94 -11.77
CA LYS A 464 64.21 -7.60 -11.67
C LYS A 464 64.59 -7.18 -10.24
N TYR A 465 63.97 -7.76 -9.21
CA TYR A 465 64.10 -7.33 -7.81
C TYR A 465 64.89 -8.30 -6.91
N GLN A 466 65.17 -9.53 -7.35
CA GLN A 466 65.85 -10.54 -6.54
C GLN A 466 67.14 -11.07 -7.18
N TYR A 467 68.27 -10.90 -6.49
CA TYR A 467 69.60 -11.34 -6.93
C TYR A 467 69.89 -12.84 -6.70
N ASN A 468 68.98 -13.57 -6.04
CA ASN A 468 69.24 -14.93 -5.57
C ASN A 468 68.40 -15.98 -6.34
N ASN A 469 69.09 -16.80 -7.15
CA ASN A 469 68.48 -17.84 -8.00
C ASN A 469 67.60 -18.86 -7.25
N LYS A 470 67.83 -19.09 -5.95
CA LYS A 470 66.98 -19.98 -5.15
C LYS A 470 65.60 -19.37 -4.90
N VAL A 471 65.52 -18.05 -4.69
CA VAL A 471 64.26 -17.38 -4.38
C VAL A 471 63.40 -17.23 -5.64
N VAL A 472 64.01 -16.94 -6.80
CA VAL A 472 63.33 -16.94 -8.11
C VAL A 472 62.76 -18.32 -8.48
N LYS A 473 63.47 -19.41 -8.16
CA LYS A 473 62.91 -20.77 -8.32
C LYS A 473 61.75 -21.05 -7.36
N LEU A 474 61.85 -20.57 -6.12
CA LEU A 474 60.80 -20.73 -5.10
C LEU A 474 59.53 -19.96 -5.49
N THR A 475 59.67 -18.73 -6.00
CA THR A 475 58.55 -17.90 -6.47
C THR A 475 57.87 -18.52 -7.69
N HIS A 476 58.63 -19.08 -8.64
CA HIS A 476 58.07 -19.79 -9.79
C HIS A 476 57.34 -21.09 -9.39
N LEU A 477 57.86 -21.86 -8.42
CA LEU A 477 57.15 -23.02 -7.87
C LEU A 477 55.87 -22.61 -7.12
N PHE A 478 55.95 -21.57 -6.31
CA PHE A 478 54.80 -20.99 -5.61
C PHE A 478 53.73 -20.53 -6.60
N GLN A 479 54.12 -19.83 -7.65
CA GLN A 479 53.25 -19.38 -8.73
C GLN A 479 52.59 -20.54 -9.49
N LYS A 480 53.33 -21.61 -9.83
CA LYS A 480 52.75 -22.82 -10.43
C LYS A 480 51.76 -23.52 -9.51
N CYS A 481 52.05 -23.59 -8.21
CA CYS A 481 51.12 -24.13 -7.21
C CYS A 481 49.84 -23.29 -7.13
N ILE A 482 49.98 -21.96 -7.15
CA ILE A 482 48.88 -21.00 -7.18
C ILE A 482 48.04 -21.18 -8.45
N GLN A 483 48.65 -21.20 -9.63
CA GLN A 483 47.96 -21.39 -10.91
C GLN A 483 47.22 -22.72 -10.98
N LYS A 484 47.82 -23.81 -10.50
CA LYS A 484 47.17 -25.13 -10.44
C LYS A 484 45.95 -25.12 -9.50
N LYS A 485 46.05 -24.40 -8.37
CA LYS A 485 44.95 -24.24 -7.41
C LYS A 485 43.83 -23.39 -7.99
N PHE A 486 44.15 -22.27 -8.66
CA PHE A 486 43.17 -21.42 -9.34
C PHE A 486 42.52 -22.11 -10.54
N TYR A 487 43.27 -22.91 -11.31
CA TYR A 487 42.70 -23.70 -12.40
C TYR A 487 41.67 -24.71 -11.89
N LYS A 488 41.97 -25.40 -10.79
CA LYS A 488 41.01 -26.29 -10.12
C LYS A 488 39.78 -25.52 -9.64
N GLN A 489 39.98 -24.37 -8.97
CA GLN A 489 38.88 -23.52 -8.49
C GLN A 489 38.02 -22.97 -9.63
N LYS A 490 38.60 -22.57 -10.78
CA LYS A 490 37.85 -22.10 -11.95
C LYS A 490 36.90 -23.18 -12.47
N ILE A 491 37.36 -24.42 -12.60
CA ILE A 491 36.54 -25.54 -13.08
C ILE A 491 35.44 -25.91 -12.08
N GLU A 492 35.76 -25.94 -10.79
CA GLU A 492 34.78 -26.22 -9.73
C GLU A 492 33.73 -25.10 -9.62
N TYR A 493 34.15 -23.83 -9.68
CA TYR A 493 33.26 -22.67 -9.62
C TYR A 493 32.33 -22.58 -10.84
N PHE A 494 32.83 -22.83 -12.06
CA PHE A 494 31.99 -22.73 -13.26
C PHE A 494 30.92 -23.83 -13.33
N SER A 495 31.21 -25.02 -12.81
CA SER A 495 30.30 -26.17 -12.89
C SER A 495 29.27 -26.26 -11.74
N LEU A 496 29.59 -25.75 -10.55
CA LEU A 496 28.72 -25.75 -9.36
C LEU A 496 28.31 -24.34 -8.91
N GLY A 497 29.24 -23.39 -8.98
CA GLY A 497 29.06 -22.04 -8.45
C GLY A 497 27.98 -21.24 -9.18
N ILE A 498 27.90 -21.31 -10.51
CA ILE A 498 26.84 -20.61 -11.27
C ILE A 498 25.45 -21.08 -10.83
N PHE A 499 25.26 -22.38 -10.63
CA PHE A 499 24.00 -22.93 -10.15
C PHE A 499 23.70 -22.47 -8.71
N GLN A 500 24.71 -22.44 -7.83
CA GLN A 500 24.55 -21.96 -6.46
C GLN A 500 24.20 -20.47 -6.41
N VAL A 501 24.81 -19.65 -7.27
CA VAL A 501 24.45 -18.24 -7.45
C VAL A 501 23.02 -18.11 -7.96
N TYR A 502 22.62 -18.90 -8.96
CA TYR A 502 21.23 -18.93 -9.43
C TYR A 502 20.25 -19.28 -8.30
N GLN A 503 20.52 -20.33 -7.53
CA GLN A 503 19.68 -20.73 -6.40
C GLN A 503 19.61 -19.63 -5.32
N ALA A 504 20.71 -18.91 -5.08
CA ALA A 504 20.78 -17.78 -4.16
C ALA A 504 19.97 -16.57 -4.63
N ILE A 505 19.95 -16.25 -5.92
CA ILE A 505 19.17 -15.10 -6.44
C ILE A 505 17.71 -15.46 -6.72
N LEU A 506 17.36 -16.75 -6.71
CA LEU A 506 16.04 -17.23 -7.15
C LEU A 506 14.90 -16.60 -6.35
N HIS A 507 15.00 -16.50 -5.02
CA HIS A 507 13.97 -15.86 -4.20
C HIS A 507 13.70 -14.41 -4.65
N GLN A 508 14.75 -13.62 -4.78
CA GLN A 508 14.65 -12.20 -5.17
C GLN A 508 14.14 -12.03 -6.58
N LEU A 509 14.66 -12.82 -7.52
CA LEU A 509 14.25 -12.75 -8.93
C LEU A 509 12.78 -13.15 -9.09
N THR A 510 12.34 -14.24 -8.45
CA THR A 510 10.95 -14.71 -8.53
C THR A 510 9.99 -13.73 -7.87
N PHE A 511 10.36 -13.19 -6.71
CA PHE A 511 9.55 -12.18 -6.01
C PHE A 511 9.39 -10.92 -6.87
N SER A 512 10.47 -10.42 -7.46
CA SER A 512 10.44 -9.21 -8.31
C SER A 512 9.61 -9.42 -9.57
N VAL A 513 9.70 -10.60 -10.19
CA VAL A 513 8.92 -10.94 -11.39
C VAL A 513 7.44 -11.08 -11.06
N LEU A 514 7.09 -11.80 -10.00
CA LEU A 514 5.70 -12.07 -9.63
C LEU A 514 4.98 -10.81 -9.14
N LEU A 515 5.65 -9.91 -8.41
CA LEU A 515 5.04 -8.62 -8.07
C LEU A 515 4.63 -7.77 -9.28
N GLN A 516 5.38 -7.85 -10.38
CA GLN A 516 5.03 -7.13 -11.61
C GLN A 516 3.91 -7.82 -12.39
N PHE A 517 3.64 -9.10 -12.11
CA PHE A 517 2.54 -9.85 -12.71
C PHE A 517 1.28 -9.55 -11.90
N PRO A 518 0.31 -8.72 -12.36
CA PRO A 518 -0.21 -8.59 -13.73
C PRO A 518 -0.08 -7.18 -14.36
N ASN A 519 0.64 -6.26 -13.71
CA ASN A 519 0.66 -4.83 -13.98
C ASN A 519 1.76 -4.43 -14.97
N TYR A 520 1.81 -5.06 -16.14
CA TYR A 520 2.75 -4.66 -17.19
C TYR A 520 2.22 -3.41 -17.93
N THR A 521 2.87 -2.28 -17.69
CA THR A 521 2.56 -1.01 -18.36
C THR A 521 3.62 -0.67 -19.40
N PHE A 522 3.21 0.04 -20.46
CA PHE A 522 4.05 0.38 -21.62
C PHE A 522 3.91 1.86 -22.02
N ASP A 523 3.67 2.73 -21.03
CA ASP A 523 3.33 4.14 -21.27
C ASP A 523 4.56 5.05 -21.42
N SER A 524 5.69 4.66 -20.81
CA SER A 524 6.94 5.42 -20.82
C SER A 524 8.15 4.52 -21.13
N PRO A 525 9.26 5.05 -21.66
CA PRO A 525 10.45 4.23 -21.94
C PRO A 525 10.97 3.46 -20.72
N PHE A 526 10.86 4.03 -19.53
CA PHE A 526 11.26 3.40 -18.27
C PHE A 526 10.29 2.30 -17.84
N THR A 527 8.97 2.50 -17.98
CA THR A 527 7.97 1.45 -17.68
C THR A 527 8.07 0.29 -18.67
N ILE A 528 8.26 0.58 -19.97
CA ILE A 528 8.56 -0.43 -21.00
C ILE A 528 9.80 -1.25 -20.61
N LEU A 529 10.89 -0.59 -20.24
CA LEU A 529 12.14 -1.27 -19.85
C LEU A 529 11.92 -2.19 -18.64
N ASN A 530 11.16 -1.77 -17.64
CA ASN A 530 10.82 -2.59 -16.47
C ASN A 530 9.96 -3.81 -16.86
N SER A 531 8.86 -3.58 -17.60
CA SER A 531 7.95 -4.64 -18.04
C SER A 531 8.65 -5.69 -18.90
N VAL A 532 9.50 -5.25 -19.86
CA VAL A 532 10.28 -6.17 -20.71
C VAL A 532 11.28 -6.98 -19.89
N ASN A 533 12.02 -6.36 -18.96
CA ASN A 533 12.97 -7.09 -18.11
C ASN A 533 12.28 -8.09 -17.19
N ALA A 534 11.10 -7.77 -16.66
CA ALA A 534 10.30 -8.70 -15.87
C ALA A 534 9.83 -9.91 -16.70
N ILE A 535 9.35 -9.70 -17.93
CA ILE A 535 8.98 -10.77 -18.87
C ILE A 535 10.18 -11.66 -19.20
N LEU A 536 11.34 -11.05 -19.49
CA LEU A 536 12.59 -11.79 -19.72
C LEU A 536 13.01 -12.59 -18.48
N GLY A 537 12.85 -12.02 -17.29
CA GLY A 537 13.09 -12.71 -16.01
C GLY A 537 12.19 -13.93 -15.84
N LEU A 538 10.89 -13.80 -16.13
CA LEU A 538 9.93 -14.92 -16.12
C LEU A 538 10.33 -16.02 -17.12
N GLY A 539 10.66 -15.63 -18.35
CA GLY A 539 11.13 -16.55 -19.37
C GLY A 539 12.41 -17.29 -18.96
N PHE A 540 13.37 -16.58 -18.35
CA PHE A 540 14.60 -17.17 -17.82
C PHE A 540 14.32 -18.19 -16.72
N ILE A 541 13.44 -17.88 -15.76
CA ILE A 541 13.04 -18.81 -14.70
C ILE A 541 12.40 -20.07 -15.31
N LEU A 542 11.46 -19.92 -16.25
CA LEU A 542 10.79 -21.06 -16.90
C LEU A 542 11.77 -21.95 -17.67
N ILE A 543 12.61 -21.35 -18.52
CA ILE A 543 13.61 -22.07 -19.32
C ILE A 543 14.61 -22.79 -18.41
N ALA A 544 15.12 -22.10 -17.38
CA ALA A 544 16.05 -22.69 -16.42
C ALA A 544 15.43 -23.90 -15.70
N ASN A 545 14.17 -23.80 -15.29
CA ASN A 545 13.44 -24.89 -14.62
C ASN A 545 13.19 -26.08 -15.55
N ILE A 546 12.75 -25.84 -16.79
CA ILE A 546 12.53 -26.91 -17.78
C ILE A 546 13.86 -27.63 -18.07
N HIS A 547 14.93 -26.87 -18.29
CA HIS A 547 16.25 -27.45 -18.55
C HIS A 547 16.77 -28.24 -17.33
N LEU A 548 16.48 -27.77 -16.11
CA LEU A 548 16.87 -28.49 -14.90
C LEU A 548 16.09 -29.80 -14.73
N LEU A 549 14.78 -29.78 -14.98
CA LEU A 549 13.94 -30.97 -14.96
C LEU A 549 14.42 -32.00 -16.01
N SER A 550 14.83 -31.53 -17.19
CA SER A 550 15.44 -32.37 -18.21
C SER A 550 16.72 -33.06 -17.72
N ILE A 551 17.61 -32.35 -17.04
CA ILE A 551 18.85 -32.92 -16.48
C ILE A 551 18.57 -34.07 -15.51
N THR A 552 17.51 -33.97 -14.72
CA THR A 552 17.19 -34.96 -13.68
C THR A 552 16.32 -36.11 -14.19
N THR A 553 15.57 -35.93 -15.27
CA THR A 553 14.69 -36.95 -15.87
C THR A 553 15.36 -37.80 -16.94
N ILE A 554 16.39 -37.28 -17.64
CA ILE A 554 17.14 -38.07 -18.63
C ILE A 554 17.75 -39.30 -17.94
N LYS A 555 17.33 -40.50 -18.40
CA LYS A 555 17.90 -41.80 -18.00
C LYS A 555 19.41 -41.67 -17.90
N ILE A 556 19.94 -42.09 -16.75
CA ILE A 556 21.29 -42.01 -16.15
C ILE A 556 22.53 -42.31 -17.06
N LYS A 557 22.43 -42.32 -18.39
CA LYS A 557 23.55 -42.61 -19.30
C LYS A 557 24.70 -41.58 -19.24
N ASN A 558 24.46 -40.34 -18.81
CA ASN A 558 25.47 -39.26 -18.85
C ASN A 558 25.81 -38.61 -17.48
N GLN A 559 25.86 -39.40 -16.39
CA GLN A 559 26.27 -38.92 -15.05
C GLN A 559 27.63 -38.21 -15.04
N ARG A 560 28.54 -38.52 -15.97
CA ARG A 560 29.86 -37.86 -16.06
C ARG A 560 29.78 -36.39 -16.45
N LYS A 561 28.83 -36.01 -17.32
CA LYS A 561 28.65 -34.62 -17.77
C LYS A 561 28.15 -33.71 -16.64
N TRP A 562 27.33 -34.26 -15.73
CA TRP A 562 26.69 -33.54 -14.64
C TRP A 562 27.15 -34.00 -13.26
N ARG A 563 28.38 -34.52 -13.15
CA ARG A 563 28.91 -35.12 -11.90
C ARG A 563 28.79 -34.18 -10.69
N TYR A 564 28.98 -32.89 -10.92
CA TYR A 564 28.91 -31.85 -9.90
C TYR A 564 27.47 -31.55 -9.45
N PHE A 565 26.49 -31.79 -10.31
CA PHE A 565 25.08 -31.66 -9.94
C PHE A 565 24.66 -32.75 -8.95
N TYR A 566 25.18 -33.97 -9.11
CA TYR A 566 24.89 -35.16 -8.28
C TYR A 566 25.93 -35.42 -7.16
N SER A 567 26.80 -34.46 -6.85
CA SER A 567 27.91 -34.66 -5.90
C SER A 567 27.41 -35.06 -4.50
N GLU A 568 26.32 -34.46 -4.04
CA GLU A 568 25.78 -34.59 -2.68
C GLU A 568 24.56 -35.52 -2.57
N SER A 569 23.82 -35.70 -3.66
CA SER A 569 22.64 -36.56 -3.69
C SER A 569 23.01 -38.03 -3.89
N LYS A 570 22.21 -38.93 -3.33
CA LYS A 570 22.28 -40.36 -3.62
C LYS A 570 21.86 -40.63 -5.06
N THR A 571 22.30 -41.76 -5.60
CA THR A 571 22.12 -42.14 -7.01
C THR A 571 20.72 -42.66 -7.36
N GLN A 572 19.86 -42.88 -6.36
CA GLN A 572 18.48 -43.33 -6.57
C GLN A 572 17.67 -42.24 -7.29
N PHE A 573 16.69 -42.64 -8.12
CA PHE A 573 15.92 -41.71 -8.95
C PHE A 573 15.32 -40.54 -8.15
N TRP A 574 14.56 -40.82 -7.09
CA TRP A 574 13.96 -39.78 -6.25
C TRP A 574 14.97 -38.95 -5.47
N ALA A 575 16.11 -39.53 -5.08
CA ALA A 575 17.17 -38.78 -4.41
C ALA A 575 17.91 -37.80 -5.35
N CYS A 576 18.07 -38.17 -6.61
CA CYS A 576 18.66 -37.34 -7.66
C CYS A 576 17.84 -36.07 -7.96
N GLN A 577 16.53 -36.09 -7.70
CA GLN A 577 15.60 -34.96 -7.95
C GLN A 577 15.67 -33.85 -6.89
N PHE A 578 16.47 -34.02 -5.84
CA PHE A 578 16.53 -33.10 -4.69
C PHE A 578 16.67 -31.62 -5.04
N LYS A 579 17.60 -31.28 -5.93
CA LYS A 579 17.84 -29.89 -6.33
C LYS A 579 16.65 -29.28 -7.08
N SER A 580 15.97 -30.07 -7.92
CA SER A 580 14.75 -29.63 -8.60
C SER A 580 13.64 -29.39 -7.59
N PHE A 581 13.43 -30.30 -6.64
CA PHE A 581 12.46 -30.11 -5.56
C PHE A 581 12.74 -28.87 -4.71
N GLN A 582 14.01 -28.56 -4.41
CA GLN A 582 14.36 -27.33 -3.70
C GLN A 582 13.96 -26.07 -4.47
N ILE A 583 14.13 -26.06 -5.79
CA ILE A 583 13.76 -24.91 -6.62
C ILE A 583 12.24 -24.75 -6.71
N TYR A 584 11.49 -25.84 -6.94
CA TYR A 584 10.03 -25.79 -6.91
C TYR A 584 9.49 -25.35 -5.55
N LYS A 585 10.14 -25.76 -4.47
CA LYS A 585 9.82 -25.32 -3.11
C LYS A 585 9.95 -23.79 -2.96
N ILE A 586 10.99 -23.19 -3.52
CA ILE A 586 11.23 -21.74 -3.48
C ILE A 586 10.19 -21.02 -4.34
N LEU A 587 9.93 -21.50 -5.56
CA LEU A 587 8.95 -20.93 -6.48
C LEU A 587 7.54 -20.93 -5.86
N PHE A 588 7.12 -22.06 -5.29
CA PHE A 588 5.82 -22.18 -4.64
C PHE A 588 5.73 -21.31 -3.38
N PHE A 589 6.82 -21.22 -2.60
CA PHE A 589 6.89 -20.35 -1.42
C PHE A 589 6.65 -18.87 -1.79
N ILE A 590 7.36 -18.36 -2.80
CA ILE A 590 7.20 -16.97 -3.24
C ILE A 590 5.84 -16.74 -3.90
N PHE A 591 5.37 -17.68 -4.73
CA PHE A 591 4.04 -17.62 -5.34
C PHE A 591 2.93 -17.45 -4.29
N ILE A 592 2.97 -18.22 -3.19
CA ILE A 592 2.01 -18.06 -2.09
C ILE A 592 2.07 -16.65 -1.50
N ILE A 593 3.27 -16.13 -1.26
CA ILE A 593 3.45 -14.82 -0.64
C ILE A 593 2.93 -13.68 -1.55
N THR A 594 3.15 -13.77 -2.86
CA THR A 594 2.80 -12.68 -3.79
C THR A 594 1.36 -12.78 -4.30
N GLU A 595 0.91 -13.96 -4.75
CA GLU A 595 -0.39 -14.10 -5.43
C GLU A 595 -1.57 -14.24 -4.46
N LEU A 596 -1.32 -14.73 -3.25
CA LEU A 596 -2.36 -14.92 -2.23
C LEU A 596 -2.32 -13.83 -1.16
N ILE A 597 -1.82 -12.66 -1.53
CA ILE A 597 -1.73 -11.46 -0.70
C ILE A 597 -3.05 -11.13 0.01
N ASN A 598 -4.17 -11.19 -0.70
CA ASN A 598 -5.48 -10.86 -0.15
C ASN A 598 -6.07 -11.93 0.79
N TYR A 599 -5.39 -13.07 0.95
CA TYR A 599 -5.90 -14.24 1.67
C TYR A 599 -4.85 -14.79 2.66
N PRO A 600 -4.60 -14.09 3.79
CA PRO A 600 -3.54 -14.46 4.74
C PRO A 600 -3.72 -15.86 5.35
N GLU A 601 -4.96 -16.32 5.53
CA GLU A 601 -5.25 -17.67 6.03
C GLU A 601 -4.81 -18.75 5.03
N ALA A 602 -5.11 -18.52 3.74
CA ALA A 602 -4.69 -19.41 2.67
C ALA A 602 -3.16 -19.46 2.57
N GLN A 603 -2.49 -18.31 2.75
CA GLN A 603 -1.02 -18.27 2.78
C GLN A 603 -0.46 -19.17 3.87
N SER A 604 -0.96 -19.05 5.10
CA SER A 604 -0.52 -19.85 6.25
C SER A 604 -0.72 -21.36 6.02
N ILE A 605 -1.91 -21.76 5.55
CA ILE A 605 -2.22 -23.17 5.27
C ILE A 605 -1.32 -23.74 4.19
N LEU A 606 -1.19 -23.05 3.05
CA LEU A 606 -0.43 -23.56 1.91
C LEU A 606 1.08 -23.61 2.19
N LEU A 607 1.62 -22.68 2.97
CA LEU A 607 3.00 -22.72 3.42
C LEU A 607 3.27 -23.92 4.32
N SER A 608 2.37 -24.19 5.28
CA SER A 608 2.48 -25.36 6.15
C SER A 608 2.37 -26.66 5.34
N MET A 609 1.40 -26.76 4.42
CA MET A 609 1.25 -27.89 3.51
C MET A 609 2.51 -28.11 2.66
N LYS A 610 3.08 -27.05 2.08
CA LYS A 610 4.35 -27.14 1.31
C LYS A 610 5.46 -27.74 2.17
N SER A 611 5.61 -27.28 3.41
CA SER A 611 6.66 -27.79 4.29
C SER A 611 6.41 -29.22 4.72
N LEU A 612 5.15 -29.62 4.93
CA LEU A 612 4.77 -31.02 5.17
C LEU A 612 5.14 -31.93 3.98
N PHE A 613 4.77 -31.55 2.75
CA PHE A 613 5.11 -32.34 1.55
C PHE A 613 6.62 -32.51 1.39
N PHE A 614 7.38 -31.43 1.58
CA PHE A 614 8.82 -31.49 1.47
C PHE A 614 9.46 -32.31 2.61
N LEU A 615 8.93 -32.21 3.83
CA LEU A 615 9.35 -33.03 4.97
C LEU A 615 9.14 -34.53 4.72
N ILE A 616 7.96 -34.92 4.20
CA ILE A 616 7.65 -36.31 3.82
C ILE A 616 8.66 -36.81 2.78
N TYR A 617 8.97 -35.98 1.78
CA TYR A 617 9.98 -36.30 0.76
C TYR A 617 11.37 -36.55 1.39
N LEU A 618 11.82 -35.69 2.32
CA LEU A 618 13.12 -35.85 3.00
C LEU A 618 13.20 -37.13 3.84
N ILE A 619 12.15 -37.42 4.61
CA ILE A 619 12.10 -38.59 5.50
C ILE A 619 12.05 -39.89 4.69
N LYS A 620 11.20 -39.94 3.64
CA LYS A 620 10.99 -41.14 2.83
C LYS A 620 12.18 -41.47 1.94
N PHE A 621 12.76 -40.48 1.27
CA PHE A 621 13.78 -40.72 0.24
C PHE A 621 15.21 -40.45 0.70
N LYS A 622 15.41 -39.75 1.82
CA LYS A 622 16.72 -39.43 2.41
C LYS A 622 17.76 -39.05 1.34
N PRO A 623 17.51 -37.97 0.57
CA PRO A 623 18.18 -37.72 -0.71
C PRO A 623 19.67 -37.41 -0.59
N LEU A 624 20.11 -36.92 0.56
CA LEU A 624 21.49 -36.47 0.80
C LEU A 624 22.40 -37.62 1.29
N LYS A 625 23.69 -37.54 0.95
CA LYS A 625 24.74 -38.46 1.46
C LYS A 625 25.15 -38.14 2.90
N SER A 626 25.22 -36.86 3.25
CA SER A 626 25.58 -36.41 4.61
C SER A 626 24.38 -36.52 5.54
N PHE A 627 24.54 -37.25 6.64
CA PHE A 627 23.51 -37.35 7.67
C PHE A 627 23.24 -35.98 8.34
N PHE A 628 24.28 -35.20 8.62
CA PHE A 628 24.14 -33.88 9.27
C PHE A 628 23.30 -32.91 8.44
N GLU A 629 23.57 -32.81 7.13
CA GLU A 629 22.83 -31.92 6.24
C GLU A 629 21.36 -32.35 6.08
N LEU A 630 21.11 -33.66 6.08
CA LEU A 630 19.74 -34.18 6.07
C LEU A 630 19.00 -33.83 7.36
N THR A 631 19.62 -34.06 8.52
CA THR A 631 19.02 -33.73 9.82
C THR A 631 18.76 -32.23 9.94
N LYS A 632 19.70 -31.38 9.52
CA LYS A 632 19.55 -29.93 9.47
C LYS A 632 18.29 -29.51 8.69
N LEU A 633 18.11 -30.06 7.50
CA LEU A 633 16.98 -29.72 6.62
C LEU A 633 15.65 -30.27 7.15
N VAL A 634 15.64 -31.47 7.73
CA VAL A 634 14.46 -32.06 8.37
C VAL A 634 14.02 -31.22 9.58
N CYS A 635 14.95 -30.85 10.48
CA CYS A 635 14.65 -29.99 11.62
C CYS A 635 14.13 -28.62 11.17
N LYS A 636 14.79 -27.99 10.18
CA LYS A 636 14.34 -26.70 9.61
C LYS A 636 12.90 -26.77 9.12
N GLU A 637 12.57 -27.75 8.27
CA GLU A 637 11.25 -27.82 7.65
C GLU A 637 10.15 -28.25 8.63
N PHE A 638 10.48 -29.07 9.62
CA PHE A 638 9.56 -29.42 10.70
C PHE A 638 9.18 -28.19 11.55
N ILE A 639 10.17 -27.43 12.02
CA ILE A 639 9.89 -26.22 12.83
C ILE A 639 9.19 -25.17 11.96
N PHE A 640 9.59 -25.00 10.70
CA PHE A 640 8.95 -24.07 9.78
C PHE A 640 7.49 -24.43 9.49
N MET A 641 7.15 -25.72 9.39
CA MET A 641 5.76 -26.19 9.26
C MET A 641 4.91 -25.79 10.46
N ILE A 642 5.47 -25.87 11.67
CA ILE A 642 4.80 -25.42 12.91
C ILE A 642 4.58 -23.90 12.84
N ILE A 643 5.65 -23.12 12.63
CA ILE A 643 5.59 -21.65 12.53
C ILE A 643 4.53 -21.20 11.52
N SER A 644 4.63 -21.72 10.29
CA SER A 644 3.73 -21.31 9.21
C SER A 644 2.28 -21.75 9.45
N GLY A 645 2.04 -22.89 10.11
CA GLY A 645 0.68 -23.32 10.47
C GLY A 645 0.08 -22.53 11.63
N THR A 646 0.89 -22.13 12.61
CA THR A 646 0.42 -21.34 13.77
C THR A 646 0.16 -19.88 13.44
N PHE A 647 0.57 -19.39 12.26
CA PHE A 647 0.18 -18.06 11.78
C PHE A 647 -1.33 -17.90 11.59
N LEU A 648 -2.08 -18.99 11.37
CA LEU A 648 -3.54 -18.96 11.39
C LEU A 648 -4.09 -18.39 12.70
N PHE A 649 -3.39 -18.51 13.83
CA PHE A 649 -3.88 -17.92 15.07
C PHE A 649 -4.01 -16.39 15.01
N TYR A 650 -3.29 -15.72 14.12
CA TYR A 650 -3.41 -14.27 13.95
C TYR A 650 -4.64 -13.83 13.15
N SER A 651 -5.40 -14.76 12.56
CA SER A 651 -6.68 -14.44 11.91
C SER A 651 -7.86 -14.49 12.88
N PHE A 652 -7.66 -14.97 14.11
CA PHE A 652 -8.71 -15.06 15.12
C PHE A 652 -8.63 -13.89 16.11
N GLU A 653 -9.79 -13.42 16.56
CA GLU A 653 -9.87 -12.41 17.61
C GLU A 653 -9.50 -13.01 18.97
N PHE A 654 -8.33 -12.62 19.47
CA PHE A 654 -7.75 -13.07 20.73
C PHE A 654 -7.50 -11.88 21.67
N SER A 655 -7.37 -12.15 22.98
CA SER A 655 -7.01 -11.10 23.94
C SER A 655 -5.57 -10.61 23.68
N GLN A 656 -5.28 -9.33 23.97
CA GLN A 656 -3.95 -8.74 23.75
C GLN A 656 -2.83 -9.56 24.42
N GLU A 657 -3.04 -10.11 25.62
CA GLU A 657 -2.06 -10.94 26.32
C GLU A 657 -1.74 -12.23 25.55
N THR A 658 -2.76 -12.93 25.06
CA THR A 658 -2.57 -14.17 24.28
C THR A 658 -1.88 -13.88 22.94
N PHE A 659 -2.17 -12.75 22.32
CA PHE A 659 -1.50 -12.29 21.11
C PHE A 659 0.00 -12.00 21.33
N ILE A 660 0.36 -11.41 22.49
CA ILE A 660 1.77 -11.24 22.91
C ILE A 660 2.46 -12.60 23.09
N LEU A 661 1.81 -13.52 23.81
CA LEU A 661 2.35 -14.85 24.09
C LEU A 661 2.64 -15.64 22.79
N ILE A 662 1.68 -15.63 21.85
CA ILE A 662 1.84 -16.29 20.56
C ILE A 662 3.02 -15.69 19.78
N GLY A 663 3.18 -14.37 19.80
CA GLY A 663 4.34 -13.70 19.19
C GLY A 663 5.67 -14.18 19.77
N TRP A 664 5.79 -14.31 21.09
CA TRP A 664 6.98 -14.84 21.75
C TRP A 664 7.27 -16.30 21.41
N ILE A 665 6.22 -17.13 21.30
CA ILE A 665 6.37 -18.52 20.86
C ILE A 665 6.99 -18.57 19.46
N HIS A 666 6.53 -17.74 18.53
CA HIS A 666 7.09 -17.68 17.18
C HIS A 666 8.55 -17.21 17.17
N ILE A 667 8.89 -16.15 17.91
CA ILE A 667 10.28 -15.68 18.05
C ILE A 667 11.18 -16.82 18.55
N SER A 668 10.74 -17.55 19.58
CA SER A 668 11.47 -18.69 20.12
C SER A 668 11.69 -19.79 19.08
N LEU A 669 10.68 -20.11 18.27
CA LEU A 669 10.78 -21.09 17.19
C LEU A 669 11.77 -20.65 16.10
N PHE A 670 11.76 -19.37 15.68
CA PHE A 670 12.74 -18.83 14.73
C PHE A 670 14.17 -18.90 15.28
N CYS A 671 14.39 -18.50 16.54
CA CYS A 671 15.66 -18.63 17.22
C CYS A 671 16.13 -20.09 17.28
N THR A 672 15.21 -21.04 17.50
CA THR A 672 15.50 -22.47 17.53
C THR A 672 15.96 -22.99 16.16
N ILE A 673 15.36 -22.52 15.07
CA ILE A 673 15.85 -22.85 13.71
C ILE A 673 17.29 -22.33 13.53
N MET A 674 17.55 -21.07 13.88
CA MET A 674 18.89 -20.49 13.74
C MET A 674 19.93 -21.23 14.59
N ALA A 675 19.60 -21.51 15.86
CA ALA A 675 20.49 -22.18 16.80
C ALA A 675 20.83 -23.61 16.35
N SER A 676 19.81 -24.38 15.94
CA SER A 676 20.01 -25.75 15.46
C SER A 676 20.86 -25.80 14.19
N ASN A 677 20.66 -24.87 13.25
CA ASN A 677 21.50 -24.76 12.05
C ASN A 677 22.96 -24.44 12.39
N LEU A 678 23.20 -23.42 13.23
CA LEU A 678 24.54 -23.04 13.66
C LEU A 678 25.25 -24.18 14.41
N PHE A 679 24.54 -24.87 15.30
CA PHE A 679 25.09 -26.00 16.05
C PHE A 679 25.54 -27.14 15.14
N VAL A 680 24.71 -27.52 14.17
CA VAL A 680 25.05 -28.57 13.20
C VAL A 680 26.23 -28.16 12.32
N ASP A 681 26.29 -26.89 11.88
CA ASP A 681 27.40 -26.36 11.07
C ASP A 681 28.73 -26.40 11.85
N ILE A 682 28.72 -26.02 13.13
CA ILE A 682 29.90 -26.10 13.99
C ILE A 682 30.35 -27.57 14.16
N LEU A 683 29.42 -28.48 14.46
CA LEU A 683 29.74 -29.91 14.59
C LEU A 683 30.35 -30.49 13.31
N GLN A 684 29.81 -30.12 12.16
CA GLN A 684 30.32 -30.55 10.86
C GLN A 684 31.74 -30.02 10.60
N GLN A 685 32.03 -28.76 10.96
CA GLN A 685 33.38 -28.21 10.84
C GLN A 685 34.38 -28.89 11.77
N ILE A 686 33.99 -29.15 13.03
CA ILE A 686 34.83 -29.88 14.00
C ILE A 686 35.15 -31.28 13.47
N ARG A 687 34.14 -32.02 13.00
CA ARG A 687 34.31 -33.36 12.45
C ARG A 687 35.24 -33.37 11.24
N LYS A 688 35.05 -32.45 10.29
CA LYS A 688 35.91 -32.35 9.10
C LYS A 688 37.38 -32.08 9.47
N LYS A 689 37.61 -31.23 10.47
CA LYS A 689 38.96 -30.96 10.99
C LYS A 689 39.55 -32.17 11.70
N TYR A 690 38.75 -32.91 12.46
CA TYR A 690 39.16 -34.15 13.12
C TYR A 690 39.53 -35.24 12.10
N GLU A 691 38.70 -35.47 11.08
CA GLU A 691 38.98 -36.43 10.01
C GLU A 691 40.24 -36.05 9.23
N ALA A 692 40.45 -34.76 8.93
CA ALA A 692 41.68 -34.28 8.29
C ALA A 692 42.93 -34.50 9.16
N SER A 693 42.81 -34.29 10.49
CA SER A 693 43.89 -34.58 11.44
C SER A 693 44.21 -36.08 11.50
N LEU A 694 43.18 -36.93 11.49
CA LEU A 694 43.34 -38.37 11.50
C LEU A 694 44.04 -38.87 10.22
N LEU A 695 43.63 -38.38 9.05
CA LEU A 695 44.28 -38.68 7.76
C LEU A 695 45.73 -38.20 7.72
N LYS A 696 46.04 -37.05 8.32
CA LYS A 696 47.42 -36.57 8.44
C LYS A 696 48.24 -37.53 9.31
N LYS A 697 47.73 -37.93 10.47
CA LYS A 697 48.39 -38.93 11.35
C LYS A 697 48.60 -40.29 10.67
N GLN A 698 47.69 -40.70 9.78
CA GLN A 698 47.86 -41.92 8.98
C GLN A 698 48.99 -41.75 7.95
N LYS A 699 48.99 -40.66 7.18
CA LYS A 699 50.07 -40.37 6.22
C LYS A 699 51.44 -40.25 6.90
N ASP A 700 51.51 -39.59 8.05
CA ASP A 700 52.75 -39.47 8.82
C ASP A 700 53.25 -40.86 9.29
N ARG A 701 52.32 -41.77 9.65
CA ARG A 701 52.65 -43.18 9.97
C ARG A 701 53.12 -43.96 8.75
N ASP A 702 52.45 -43.83 7.62
CA ASP A 702 52.81 -44.51 6.37
C ASP A 702 54.17 -44.02 5.84
N GLU A 703 54.47 -42.72 6.00
CA GLU A 703 55.76 -42.13 5.65
C GLU A 703 56.87 -42.59 6.61
N LEU A 704 56.57 -42.73 7.91
CA LEU A 704 57.50 -43.31 8.88
C LEU A 704 57.79 -44.78 8.57
N GLN A 705 56.77 -45.58 8.24
CA GLN A 705 56.93 -46.98 7.85
C GLN A 705 57.70 -47.14 6.53
N SER A 706 57.51 -46.27 5.55
CA SER A 706 58.27 -46.31 4.30
C SER A 706 59.76 -45.96 4.51
N LYS A 707 60.06 -44.97 5.37
CA LYS A 707 61.44 -44.65 5.78
C LYS A 707 62.10 -45.80 6.55
N LEU A 708 61.38 -46.44 7.47
CA LEU A 708 61.88 -47.62 8.20
C LEU A 708 62.16 -48.81 7.26
N LYS A 709 61.29 -49.06 6.27
CA LYS A 709 61.54 -50.07 5.22
C LYS A 709 62.77 -49.72 4.37
N LEU A 710 62.94 -48.45 3.97
CA LEU A 710 64.12 -48.02 3.21
C LEU A 710 65.41 -48.21 4.01
N ASN A 711 65.42 -47.84 5.29
CA ASN A 711 66.58 -48.01 6.17
C ASN A 711 66.91 -49.49 6.43
N ASN A 712 65.90 -50.35 6.59
CA ASN A 712 66.11 -51.80 6.73
C ASN A 712 66.67 -52.44 5.45
N VAL A 713 66.24 -51.96 4.26
CA VAL A 713 66.80 -52.40 2.97
C VAL A 713 68.25 -51.91 2.80
N GLN A 714 68.56 -50.68 3.22
CA GLN A 714 69.94 -50.18 3.24
C GLN A 714 70.84 -50.96 4.22
N GLY A 715 70.33 -51.30 5.42
CA GLY A 715 71.04 -52.15 6.38
C GLY A 715 71.28 -53.58 5.87
N PHE A 716 70.33 -54.16 5.12
CA PHE A 716 70.52 -55.45 4.44
C PHE A 716 71.56 -55.37 3.30
N SER A 717 71.61 -54.25 2.56
CA SER A 717 72.64 -54.07 1.52
C SER A 717 74.04 -53.93 2.09
N LEU A 718 74.20 -53.33 3.28
CA LEU A 718 75.48 -53.22 3.98
C LEU A 718 75.94 -54.58 4.56
N ASN A 719 75.04 -55.33 5.21
CA ASN A 719 75.37 -56.68 5.69
C ASN A 719 75.61 -57.71 4.57
N GLY A 720 74.99 -57.53 3.40
CA GLY A 720 75.25 -58.34 2.20
C GLY A 720 76.61 -58.05 1.55
N TYR A 721 77.13 -56.83 1.69
CA TYR A 721 78.47 -56.47 1.23
C TYR A 721 79.57 -56.98 2.18
N ASP A 722 79.34 -56.99 3.49
CA ASP A 722 80.33 -57.52 4.46
C ASP A 722 80.49 -59.05 4.38
N GLN A 723 79.48 -59.80 3.94
CA GLN A 723 79.61 -61.26 3.70
C GLN A 723 80.30 -61.64 2.38
N GLN A 724 80.54 -60.70 1.46
CA GLN A 724 81.32 -60.93 0.23
C GLN A 724 82.79 -60.52 0.34
N ILE A 725 83.22 -59.90 1.44
CA ILE A 725 84.62 -59.49 1.69
C ILE A 725 85.36 -60.51 2.60
N GLN A 726 84.68 -61.56 3.10
CA GLN A 726 85.26 -62.64 3.93
C GLN A 726 85.27 -64.04 3.28
N LYS A 727 85.38 -64.14 1.96
CA LYS A 727 85.69 -65.40 1.27
C LYS A 727 86.88 -65.28 0.33
#